data_AF-A0A0F0FQX6-F1
#
_entry.id   AF-A0A0F0FQX6-F1
#
_cell.length_a   1.000
_cell.length_b   1.000
_cell.length_c   1.000
_cell.angle_alpha   90.00
_cell.angle_beta   90.00
_cell.angle_gamma   90.00
#
_symmetry.space_group_name_H-M   'P 1'
#
loop_
_entity.id
_entity.type
_entity.pdbx_description
1 polymer ?
#
loop_
_entity_poly.entity_id
_entity_poly.type
_entity_poly.pdbx_seq_one_letter_code
_entity_poly.pdbx_strand_id
1 'polypeptide(L)'
;MQLLFEEGGEIRAGTVLTQQGESYQVELPAGKRTKIKSRDVLLQFAQPSAIELVRQTAELAGEIDLPFLWECASEEEFGFTDLAAEYFGAAASVVQQAALAQALHGNPVYFRRKGRGRYQRAPEDQLKAALAALERKKQQALVQAEYEAQLKAMTLPDAFRGKALQLLFKPDKNSLEYKAMDAACTALGMSPMRLMVAVGGIASPRALHEAKFLSECFPKGTGFPDVPVPEPVGDLPRAEVEAFSIDDVTTTEIDDALSVTPLDGGKIRVGIHIAAPGLGIRRGEPLDAVARQRLSTVYFPGDKITMLPDDVVERYTLQEGRECPALSLYVVYDPAQQAIVSSETHAEMVMIAANLRHNLLEDVVTEAALAAGTGDYPFREALTQLWHFSGWLHDERQKARLASGLRPESHNRADYNFYLDELADGSERVRIEQRRRGSPLDKIVAELMILANSTWGKLLADHGVPGIYRTQKAWGMHRTRMQTYPAPHEGLGVAQYAWSTSPLRRYVDLVNQWQILAVAQHGITAKLVAPFKPKDSDLLAAVADFEGTYAAYADHQSTMERYWCLRWLQQEKRERLMGSVLKEGAVRFAEIPLVTRVPELVQASRGTQVLLEIGATDEISLEVSCRVLEIFAGEGELPSEELEGDDEASEVSAEAAAEAAAEEAAEAAAEGVAADAAAEGSAEGDAASAEGATSEGASSETRDTGAGGAG
;
A
#
# COMPACT_ATOMS: atom_id res chain seq x y z
N MET A 1 -36.98 3.77 -63.88
CA MET A 1 -36.91 2.49 -63.14
C MET A 1 -36.03 2.70 -61.92
N GLN A 2 -36.44 2.17 -60.78
CA GLN A 2 -35.82 2.34 -59.46
C GLN A 2 -35.43 0.97 -58.92
N LEU A 3 -34.41 0.89 -58.05
CA LEU A 3 -33.96 -0.33 -57.39
C LEU A 3 -33.96 -0.20 -55.87
N LEU A 4 -34.35 -1.28 -55.19
CA LEU A 4 -33.99 -1.57 -53.81
C LEU A 4 -32.87 -2.61 -53.86
N PHE A 5 -31.78 -2.43 -53.13
CA PHE A 5 -30.61 -3.31 -53.21
C PHE A 5 -29.84 -3.33 -51.89
N GLU A 6 -28.99 -4.33 -51.73
CA GLU A 6 -28.07 -4.44 -50.59
C GLU A 6 -26.66 -3.97 -50.99
N GLU A 7 -26.09 -3.02 -50.25
CA GLU A 7 -24.74 -2.50 -50.47
C GLU A 7 -24.07 -2.25 -49.11
N GLY A 8 -22.85 -2.77 -48.92
CA GLY A 8 -22.13 -2.59 -47.65
C GLY A 8 -22.78 -3.24 -46.43
N GLY A 9 -23.74 -4.17 -46.65
CA GLY A 9 -24.50 -4.76 -45.56
C GLY A 9 -25.70 -3.92 -45.11
N GLU A 10 -26.10 -2.90 -45.86
CA GLU A 10 -27.32 -2.12 -45.63
C GLU A 10 -28.30 -2.24 -46.81
N ILE A 11 -29.59 -2.03 -46.56
CA ILE A 11 -30.61 -1.92 -47.60
C ILE A 11 -30.70 -0.46 -48.06
N ARG A 12 -30.56 -0.24 -49.36
CA ARG A 12 -30.57 1.09 -49.99
C ARG A 12 -31.49 1.10 -51.20
N ALA A 13 -31.91 2.31 -51.60
CA ALA A 13 -32.68 2.53 -52.81
C ALA A 13 -31.99 3.55 -53.72
N GLY A 14 -32.19 3.43 -55.04
CA GLY A 14 -31.63 4.37 -56.00
C GLY A 14 -32.25 4.30 -57.39
N THR A 15 -32.01 5.33 -58.19
CA THR A 15 -32.55 5.47 -59.55
C THR A 15 -31.61 4.85 -60.58
N VAL A 16 -32.10 3.96 -61.45
CA VAL A 16 -31.28 3.35 -62.50
C VAL A 16 -30.96 4.38 -63.58
N LEU A 17 -29.66 4.61 -63.81
CA LEU A 17 -29.15 5.43 -64.92
C LEU A 17 -28.92 4.59 -66.18
N THR A 18 -28.19 3.49 -66.05
CA THR A 18 -27.94 2.54 -67.17
C THR A 18 -27.83 1.11 -66.65
N GLN A 19 -28.12 0.12 -67.49
CA GLN A 19 -27.89 -1.30 -67.21
C GLN A 19 -26.92 -1.86 -68.26
N GLN A 20 -25.86 -2.52 -67.80
CA GLN A 20 -24.85 -3.16 -68.65
C GLN A 20 -24.57 -4.58 -68.14
N GLY A 21 -24.97 -5.58 -68.93
CA GLY A 21 -24.88 -6.99 -68.54
C GLY A 21 -25.60 -7.25 -67.22
N GLU A 22 -24.92 -7.92 -66.30
CA GLU A 22 -25.42 -8.21 -64.95
C GLU A 22 -25.20 -7.06 -63.95
N SER A 23 -25.03 -5.82 -64.39
CA SER A 23 -24.83 -4.68 -63.47
C SER A 23 -25.63 -3.44 -63.85
N TYR A 24 -26.02 -2.69 -62.82
CA TYR A 24 -26.76 -1.44 -62.88
C TYR A 24 -25.88 -0.28 -62.41
N GLN A 25 -25.87 0.83 -63.14
CA GLN A 25 -25.40 2.12 -62.65
C GLN A 25 -26.58 2.83 -62.00
N VAL A 26 -26.47 3.13 -60.72
CA VAL A 26 -27.57 3.62 -59.88
C VAL A 26 -27.16 4.93 -59.23
N GLU A 27 -28.06 5.92 -59.21
CA GLU A 27 -27.91 7.18 -58.49
C GLU A 27 -28.69 7.13 -57.18
N LEU A 28 -28.00 7.29 -56.05
CA LEU A 28 -28.59 7.33 -54.71
C LEU A 28 -29.32 8.66 -54.47
N PRO A 29 -30.26 8.71 -53.51
CA PRO A 29 -30.91 9.95 -53.06
C PRO A 29 -29.97 11.13 -52.76
N ALA A 30 -28.75 10.85 -52.29
CA ALA A 30 -27.72 11.85 -52.01
C ALA A 30 -26.91 12.30 -53.26
N GLY A 31 -27.29 11.88 -54.46
CA GLY A 31 -26.64 12.21 -55.73
C GLY A 31 -25.39 11.37 -56.07
N LYS A 32 -24.94 10.51 -55.15
CA LYS A 32 -23.80 9.60 -55.37
C LYS A 32 -24.19 8.48 -56.35
N ARG A 33 -23.31 8.22 -57.32
CA ARG A 33 -23.48 7.12 -58.29
C ARG A 33 -22.70 5.88 -57.85
N THR A 34 -23.34 4.72 -57.90
CA THR A 34 -22.75 3.43 -57.54
C THR A 34 -23.11 2.36 -58.56
N LYS A 35 -22.23 1.35 -58.70
CA LYS A 35 -22.42 0.20 -59.58
C LYS A 35 -22.89 -0.99 -58.76
N ILE A 36 -24.11 -1.44 -59.00
CA ILE A 36 -24.76 -2.55 -58.28
C ILE A 36 -24.84 -3.77 -59.19
N LYS A 37 -24.45 -4.95 -58.70
CA LYS A 37 -24.62 -6.20 -59.48
C LYS A 37 -26.06 -6.68 -59.34
N SER A 38 -26.56 -7.37 -60.37
CA SER A 38 -27.95 -7.85 -60.41
C SER A 38 -28.29 -8.77 -59.24
N ARG A 39 -27.30 -9.54 -58.76
CA ARG A 39 -27.45 -10.39 -57.56
C ARG A 39 -27.67 -9.62 -56.26
N ASP A 40 -27.28 -8.34 -56.20
CA ASP A 40 -27.40 -7.47 -55.02
C ASP A 40 -28.73 -6.69 -55.03
N VAL A 41 -29.49 -6.77 -56.12
CA VAL A 41 -30.81 -6.12 -56.26
C VAL A 41 -31.87 -6.94 -55.56
N LEU A 42 -32.64 -6.29 -54.68
CA LEU A 42 -33.75 -6.85 -53.92
C LEU A 42 -35.11 -6.61 -54.60
N LEU A 43 -35.37 -5.42 -55.16
CA LEU A 43 -36.57 -5.10 -55.92
C LEU A 43 -36.27 -4.17 -57.10
N GLN A 44 -37.07 -4.26 -58.16
CA GLN A 44 -37.13 -3.28 -59.24
C GLN A 44 -38.55 -2.72 -59.35
N PHE A 45 -38.70 -1.39 -59.42
CA PHE A 45 -40.01 -0.75 -59.40
C PHE A 45 -40.04 0.56 -60.22
N ALA A 46 -41.25 1.02 -60.54
CA ALA A 46 -41.46 2.25 -61.32
C ALA A 46 -41.71 3.48 -60.45
N GLN A 47 -42.47 3.32 -59.36
CA GLN A 47 -42.88 4.35 -58.40
C GLN A 47 -42.93 3.73 -56.99
N PRO A 48 -42.72 4.50 -55.90
CA PRO A 48 -42.34 5.92 -55.86
C PRO A 48 -40.88 6.16 -56.31
N SER A 49 -40.37 7.39 -56.26
CA SER A 49 -38.94 7.66 -56.50
C SER A 49 -38.07 7.08 -55.36
N ALA A 50 -36.79 6.80 -55.59
CA ALA A 50 -35.91 6.26 -54.54
C ALA A 50 -35.84 7.17 -53.28
N ILE A 51 -35.88 8.49 -53.46
CA ILE A 51 -35.90 9.46 -52.36
C ILE A 51 -37.18 9.30 -51.53
N GLU A 52 -38.32 9.23 -52.21
CA GLU A 52 -39.62 9.11 -51.56
C GLU A 52 -39.80 7.72 -50.93
N LEU A 53 -39.26 6.67 -51.56
CA LEU A 53 -39.23 5.34 -50.98
C LEU A 53 -38.48 5.35 -49.65
N VAL A 54 -37.25 5.89 -49.59
CA VAL A 54 -36.46 5.92 -48.34
C VAL A 54 -37.19 6.66 -47.23
N ARG A 55 -37.81 7.81 -47.55
CA ARG A 55 -38.58 8.60 -46.58
C ARG A 55 -39.78 7.81 -46.02
N GLN A 56 -40.61 7.25 -46.91
CA GLN A 56 -41.82 6.51 -46.51
C GLN A 56 -41.48 5.17 -45.83
N THR A 57 -40.38 4.55 -46.24
CA THR A 57 -39.88 3.30 -45.64
C THR A 57 -39.44 3.52 -44.20
N ALA A 58 -38.72 4.61 -43.91
CA ALA A 58 -38.27 4.92 -42.56
C ALA A 58 -39.46 5.19 -41.60
N GLU A 59 -40.49 5.89 -42.09
CA GLU A 59 -41.73 6.16 -41.36
C GLU A 59 -42.48 4.85 -41.06
N LEU A 60 -42.76 4.05 -42.11
CA LEU A 60 -43.52 2.81 -41.97
C LEU A 60 -42.75 1.72 -41.19
N ALA A 61 -41.42 1.63 -41.33
CA ALA A 61 -40.62 0.64 -40.61
C ALA A 61 -40.64 0.88 -39.09
N GLY A 62 -40.83 2.13 -38.63
CA GLY A 62 -41.00 2.46 -37.21
C GLY A 62 -42.36 2.04 -36.64
N GLU A 63 -43.36 1.79 -37.48
CA GLU A 63 -44.72 1.39 -37.09
C GLU A 63 -44.93 -0.14 -37.11
N ILE A 64 -43.97 -0.92 -37.61
CA ILE A 64 -44.07 -2.38 -37.69
C ILE A 64 -43.99 -2.99 -36.29
N ASP A 65 -45.00 -3.80 -35.94
CA ASP A 65 -45.02 -4.61 -34.73
C ASP A 65 -44.11 -5.84 -34.92
N LEU A 66 -42.91 -5.77 -34.36
CA LEU A 66 -41.88 -6.82 -34.50
C LEU A 66 -42.30 -8.16 -33.88
N PRO A 67 -42.89 -8.22 -32.66
CA PRO A 67 -43.50 -9.44 -32.14
C PRO A 67 -44.52 -10.07 -33.09
N PHE A 68 -45.48 -9.30 -33.60
CA PHE A 68 -46.49 -9.83 -34.51
C PHE A 68 -45.87 -10.26 -35.86
N LEU A 69 -44.92 -9.48 -36.39
CA LEU A 69 -44.18 -9.84 -37.59
C LEU A 69 -43.40 -11.16 -37.43
N TRP A 70 -42.83 -11.40 -36.25
CA TRP A 70 -42.15 -12.65 -35.92
C TRP A 70 -43.11 -13.85 -35.83
N GLU A 71 -44.32 -13.63 -35.32
CA GLU A 71 -45.38 -14.65 -35.30
C GLU A 71 -45.85 -15.02 -36.71
N CYS A 72 -45.96 -14.04 -37.60
CA CYS A 72 -46.28 -14.26 -39.02
C CYS A 72 -45.15 -14.97 -39.78
N ALA A 73 -43.90 -14.79 -39.37
CA ALA A 73 -42.74 -15.34 -40.08
C ALA A 73 -42.64 -16.86 -39.98
N SER A 74 -42.13 -17.50 -41.04
CA SER A 74 -41.84 -18.94 -41.06
C SER A 74 -40.61 -19.30 -40.21
N GLU A 75 -40.61 -20.53 -39.68
CA GLU A 75 -39.42 -21.16 -39.07
C GLU A 75 -38.34 -21.51 -40.10
N GLU A 76 -38.73 -21.73 -41.35
CA GLU A 76 -37.82 -21.97 -42.46
C GLU A 76 -37.31 -20.65 -43.05
N GLU A 77 -36.38 -20.72 -44.00
CA GLU A 77 -35.90 -19.54 -44.72
C GLU A 77 -37.00 -18.96 -45.61
N PHE A 78 -37.28 -17.67 -45.48
CA PHE A 78 -38.30 -16.94 -46.25
C PHE A 78 -37.73 -15.67 -46.92
N GLY A 79 -38.38 -15.23 -48.00
CA GLY A 79 -38.11 -13.94 -48.64
C GLY A 79 -38.87 -12.80 -47.96
N PHE A 80 -38.27 -11.60 -47.89
CA PHE A 80 -38.95 -10.43 -47.31
C PHE A 80 -40.23 -10.03 -48.07
N THR A 81 -40.31 -10.31 -49.38
CA THR A 81 -41.49 -10.05 -50.20
C THR A 81 -42.65 -10.97 -49.86
N ASP A 82 -42.34 -12.23 -49.56
CA ASP A 82 -43.33 -13.26 -49.22
C ASP A 82 -43.96 -12.91 -47.86
N LEU A 83 -43.12 -12.58 -46.87
CA LEU A 83 -43.60 -12.14 -45.57
C LEU A 83 -44.34 -10.78 -45.65
N ALA A 84 -43.97 -9.90 -46.57
CA ALA A 84 -44.69 -8.64 -46.77
C ALA A 84 -46.12 -8.88 -47.28
N ALA A 85 -46.31 -9.88 -48.14
CA ALA A 85 -47.63 -10.29 -48.62
C ALA A 85 -48.48 -10.93 -47.50
N GLU A 86 -47.85 -11.60 -46.53
CA GLU A 86 -48.54 -12.16 -45.36
C GLU A 86 -48.91 -11.07 -44.33
N TYR A 87 -48.00 -10.13 -44.07
CA TYR A 87 -48.19 -9.09 -43.04
C TYR A 87 -49.09 -7.94 -43.50
N PHE A 88 -48.94 -7.44 -44.74
CA PHE A 88 -49.72 -6.33 -45.29
C PHE A 88 -50.83 -6.76 -46.27
N GLY A 89 -50.90 -8.06 -46.60
CA GLY A 89 -51.81 -8.62 -47.60
C GLY A 89 -51.18 -8.74 -49.00
N ALA A 90 -51.81 -9.56 -49.86
CA ALA A 90 -51.28 -9.97 -51.17
C ALA A 90 -50.96 -8.82 -52.15
N ALA A 91 -51.44 -7.60 -51.88
CA ALA A 91 -51.17 -6.40 -52.66
C ALA A 91 -50.16 -5.45 -51.99
N ALA A 92 -49.26 -5.97 -51.15
CA ALA A 92 -48.23 -5.19 -50.45
C ALA A 92 -47.44 -4.30 -51.43
N SER A 93 -47.52 -2.99 -51.20
CA SER A 93 -46.83 -1.98 -52.01
C SER A 93 -45.31 -2.11 -51.89
N VAL A 94 -44.58 -1.52 -52.84
CA VAL A 94 -43.10 -1.47 -52.81
C VAL A 94 -42.60 -0.83 -51.52
N VAL A 95 -43.31 0.17 -51.00
CA VAL A 95 -42.99 0.85 -49.73
C VAL A 95 -43.14 -0.11 -48.56
N GLN A 96 -44.23 -0.88 -48.51
CA GLN A 96 -44.45 -1.91 -47.49
C GLN A 96 -43.41 -3.02 -47.56
N GLN A 97 -43.07 -3.51 -48.76
CA GLN A 97 -42.03 -4.52 -48.95
C GLN A 97 -40.65 -4.00 -48.54
N ALA A 98 -40.31 -2.76 -48.89
CA ALA A 98 -39.06 -2.13 -48.47
C ALA A 98 -39.02 -1.90 -46.96
N ALA A 99 -40.12 -1.47 -46.34
CA ALA A 99 -40.21 -1.23 -44.89
C ALA A 99 -40.04 -2.53 -44.11
N LEU A 100 -40.66 -3.61 -44.59
CA LEU A 100 -40.47 -4.93 -44.01
C LEU A 100 -39.02 -5.41 -44.16
N ALA A 101 -38.42 -5.23 -45.34
CA ALA A 101 -37.02 -5.57 -45.55
C ALA A 101 -36.11 -4.83 -44.56
N GLN A 102 -36.34 -3.53 -44.36
CA GLN A 102 -35.59 -2.72 -43.39
C GLN A 102 -35.84 -3.16 -41.94
N ALA A 103 -37.07 -3.48 -41.57
CA ALA A 103 -37.42 -3.97 -40.23
C ALA A 103 -36.78 -5.33 -39.92
N LEU A 104 -36.81 -6.27 -40.87
CA LEU A 104 -36.13 -7.57 -40.74
C LEU A 104 -34.62 -7.40 -40.60
N HIS A 105 -34.05 -6.51 -41.41
CA HIS A 105 -32.60 -6.27 -41.45
C HIS A 105 -32.08 -5.57 -40.20
N GLY A 106 -32.83 -4.61 -39.66
CA GLY A 106 -32.47 -3.83 -38.47
C GLY A 106 -32.69 -4.55 -37.13
N ASN A 107 -33.35 -5.72 -37.12
CA ASN A 107 -33.73 -6.42 -35.89
C ASN A 107 -33.20 -7.87 -35.86
N PRO A 108 -31.86 -8.06 -35.78
CA PRO A 108 -31.22 -9.38 -35.85
C PRO A 108 -31.58 -10.32 -34.68
N VAL A 109 -32.11 -9.76 -33.59
CA VAL A 109 -32.63 -10.53 -32.44
C VAL A 109 -33.89 -11.32 -32.83
N TYR A 110 -34.74 -10.74 -33.66
CA TYR A 110 -35.96 -11.38 -34.17
C TYR A 110 -35.70 -12.18 -35.44
N PHE A 111 -34.82 -11.69 -36.34
CA PHE A 111 -34.65 -12.25 -37.67
C PHE A 111 -33.17 -12.46 -38.05
N ARG A 112 -32.81 -13.69 -38.38
CA ARG A 112 -31.47 -14.06 -38.81
C ARG A 112 -31.35 -13.94 -40.32
N ARG A 113 -30.34 -13.20 -40.78
CA ARG A 113 -30.01 -13.12 -42.21
C ARG A 113 -29.42 -14.45 -42.69
N LYS A 114 -30.00 -15.02 -43.76
CA LYS A 114 -29.53 -16.25 -44.43
C LYS A 114 -28.97 -16.00 -45.82
N GLY A 115 -29.39 -14.89 -46.43
CA GLY A 115 -28.93 -14.43 -47.72
C GLY A 115 -29.49 -13.05 -48.01
N ARG A 116 -29.30 -12.58 -49.25
CA ARG A 116 -29.82 -11.27 -49.67
C ARG A 116 -31.33 -11.31 -49.74
N GLY A 117 -32.00 -10.48 -48.94
CA GLY A 117 -33.46 -10.49 -48.83
C GLY A 117 -34.04 -11.79 -48.26
N ARG A 118 -33.21 -12.65 -47.66
CA ARG A 118 -33.61 -13.96 -47.14
C ARG A 118 -33.33 -14.02 -45.65
N TYR A 119 -34.37 -14.34 -44.89
CA TYR A 119 -34.36 -14.29 -43.44
C TYR A 119 -34.94 -15.58 -42.86
N GLN A 120 -34.62 -15.84 -41.60
CA GLN A 120 -35.21 -16.90 -40.81
C GLN A 120 -35.56 -16.31 -39.45
N ARG A 121 -36.76 -16.61 -38.93
CA ARG A 121 -37.13 -16.13 -37.59
C ARG A 121 -36.24 -16.79 -36.53
N ALA A 122 -35.90 -16.05 -35.48
CA ALA A 122 -35.17 -16.62 -34.34
C ALA A 122 -36.04 -17.67 -33.63
N PRO A 123 -35.49 -18.82 -33.19
CA PRO A 123 -36.23 -19.77 -32.36
C PRO A 123 -36.79 -19.11 -31.09
N GLU A 124 -37.99 -19.50 -30.67
CA GLU A 124 -38.72 -18.86 -29.57
C GLU A 124 -37.88 -18.76 -28.27
N ASP A 125 -37.21 -19.85 -27.87
CA ASP A 125 -36.37 -19.87 -26.66
C ASP A 125 -35.18 -18.90 -26.76
N GLN A 126 -34.58 -18.78 -27.95
CA GLN A 126 -33.44 -17.89 -28.20
C GLN A 126 -33.89 -16.43 -28.28
N LEU A 127 -35.07 -16.16 -28.85
CA LEU A 127 -35.68 -14.84 -28.89
C LEU A 127 -36.05 -14.38 -27.46
N LYS A 128 -36.74 -15.21 -26.69
CA LYS A 128 -37.09 -14.92 -25.28
C LYS A 128 -35.84 -14.64 -24.44
N ALA A 129 -34.80 -15.45 -24.57
CA ALA A 129 -33.54 -15.25 -23.85
C ALA A 129 -32.86 -13.93 -24.24
N ALA A 130 -32.82 -13.60 -25.54
CA ALA A 130 -32.20 -12.38 -26.04
C ALA A 130 -32.97 -11.11 -25.64
N LEU A 131 -34.31 -11.12 -25.73
CA LEU A 131 -35.15 -10.02 -25.27
C LEU A 131 -35.05 -9.82 -23.76
N ALA A 132 -35.04 -10.90 -22.98
CA ALA A 132 -34.83 -10.83 -21.54
C ALA A 132 -33.43 -10.26 -21.19
N ALA A 133 -32.39 -10.63 -21.93
CA ALA A 133 -31.04 -10.08 -21.74
C ALA A 133 -30.97 -8.58 -22.07
N LEU A 134 -31.62 -8.13 -23.16
CA LEU A 134 -31.72 -6.72 -23.51
C LEU A 134 -32.47 -5.91 -22.46
N GLU A 135 -33.59 -6.44 -21.97
CA GLU A 135 -34.39 -5.77 -20.93
C GLU A 135 -33.61 -5.67 -19.61
N ARG A 136 -32.93 -6.74 -19.19
CA ARG A 136 -32.01 -6.69 -18.04
C ARG A 136 -30.91 -5.66 -18.23
N LYS A 137 -30.30 -5.57 -19.42
CA LYS A 137 -29.26 -4.58 -19.72
C LYS A 137 -29.81 -3.15 -19.65
N LYS A 138 -31.02 -2.90 -20.15
CA LYS A 138 -31.69 -1.60 -20.03
C LYS A 138 -31.96 -1.24 -18.57
N GLN A 139 -32.48 -2.17 -17.78
CA GLN A 139 -32.73 -1.96 -16.35
C GLN A 139 -31.44 -1.69 -15.58
N GLN A 140 -30.38 -2.45 -15.85
CA GLN A 140 -29.06 -2.22 -15.27
C GLN A 140 -28.51 -0.83 -15.62
N ALA A 141 -28.68 -0.38 -16.87
CA ALA A 141 -28.25 0.96 -17.28
C ALA A 141 -29.03 2.08 -16.56
N LEU A 142 -30.33 1.90 -16.33
CA LEU A 142 -31.14 2.85 -15.55
C LEU A 142 -30.67 2.93 -14.09
N VAL A 143 -30.41 1.79 -13.46
CA VAL A 143 -29.89 1.72 -12.08
C VAL A 143 -28.50 2.35 -11.99
N GLN A 144 -27.61 2.06 -12.94
CA GLN A 144 -26.29 2.69 -13.00
C GLN A 144 -26.41 4.23 -13.13
N ALA A 145 -27.28 4.72 -14.01
CA ALA A 145 -27.51 6.15 -14.20
C ALA A 145 -28.10 6.82 -12.95
N GLU A 146 -28.95 6.12 -12.21
CA GLU A 146 -29.50 6.59 -10.93
C GLU A 146 -28.39 6.73 -9.88
N TYR A 147 -27.53 5.73 -9.72
CA TYR A 147 -26.38 5.80 -8.80
C TYR A 147 -25.44 6.94 -9.17
N GLU A 148 -25.11 7.07 -10.45
CA GLU A 148 -24.27 8.15 -10.98
C GLU A 148 -24.88 9.52 -10.68
N ALA A 149 -26.19 9.69 -10.87
CA ALA A 149 -26.88 10.94 -10.58
C ALA A 149 -26.84 11.31 -9.09
N GLN A 150 -27.02 10.33 -8.20
CA GLN A 150 -26.91 10.54 -6.75
C GLN A 150 -25.49 10.95 -6.34
N LEU A 151 -24.47 10.29 -6.88
CA LEU A 151 -23.07 10.63 -6.63
C LEU A 151 -22.73 12.05 -7.13
N LYS A 152 -23.19 12.42 -8.33
CA LYS A 152 -23.07 13.79 -8.86
C LYS A 152 -23.76 14.83 -7.99
N ALA A 153 -24.83 14.44 -7.30
CA ALA A 153 -25.54 15.25 -6.31
C ALA A 153 -24.91 15.19 -4.91
N MET A 154 -23.69 14.70 -4.77
CA MET A 154 -22.94 14.58 -3.49
C MET A 154 -23.67 13.74 -2.44
N THR A 155 -24.40 12.72 -2.89
CA THR A 155 -25.14 11.80 -2.01
C THR A 155 -24.69 10.36 -2.26
N LEU A 156 -24.36 9.63 -1.19
CA LEU A 156 -23.99 8.21 -1.29
C LEU A 156 -25.23 7.35 -1.62
N PRO A 157 -25.23 6.60 -2.72
CA PRO A 157 -26.32 5.67 -3.01
C PRO A 157 -26.38 4.55 -1.98
N ASP A 158 -27.58 4.10 -1.61
CA ASP A 158 -27.76 3.05 -0.60
C ASP A 158 -27.04 1.74 -0.96
N ALA A 159 -26.93 1.43 -2.26
CA ALA A 159 -26.23 0.25 -2.76
C ALA A 159 -24.73 0.23 -2.45
N PHE A 160 -24.13 1.39 -2.14
CA PHE A 160 -22.71 1.57 -1.84
C PHE A 160 -22.40 1.40 -0.35
N ARG A 161 -23.42 1.41 0.53
CA ARG A 161 -23.21 1.25 1.98
C ARG A 161 -22.51 -0.06 2.28
N GLY A 162 -21.39 0.01 3.00
CA GLY A 162 -20.54 -1.14 3.32
C GLY A 162 -19.68 -1.68 2.17
N LYS A 163 -19.74 -1.06 0.97
CA LYS A 163 -18.92 -1.45 -0.20
C LYS A 163 -17.85 -0.43 -0.57
N ALA A 164 -17.81 0.75 0.05
CA ALA A 164 -16.87 1.82 -0.29
C ALA A 164 -15.40 1.33 -0.33
N LEU A 165 -14.95 0.60 0.69
CA LEU A 165 -13.58 0.07 0.75
C LEU A 165 -13.31 -0.95 -0.37
N GLN A 166 -14.29 -1.82 -0.67
CA GLN A 166 -14.17 -2.76 -1.77
C GLN A 166 -14.07 -2.03 -3.12
N LEU A 167 -14.89 -1.00 -3.33
CA LEU A 167 -14.88 -0.21 -4.56
C LEU A 167 -13.58 0.57 -4.76
N LEU A 168 -12.90 0.96 -3.68
CA LEU A 168 -11.63 1.68 -3.76
C LEU A 168 -10.41 0.74 -3.90
N PHE A 169 -10.33 -0.31 -3.11
CA PHE A 169 -9.09 -1.09 -2.98
C PHE A 169 -9.14 -2.47 -3.66
N LYS A 170 -10.33 -3.02 -3.90
CA LYS A 170 -10.52 -4.31 -4.60
C LYS A 170 -11.72 -4.23 -5.57
N PRO A 171 -11.71 -3.29 -6.53
CA PRO A 171 -12.88 -3.01 -7.36
C PRO A 171 -13.22 -4.18 -8.29
N ASP A 172 -14.50 -4.53 -8.33
CA ASP A 172 -15.07 -5.26 -9.47
C ASP A 172 -15.47 -4.26 -10.55
N LYS A 173 -14.58 -4.07 -11.56
CA LYS A 173 -14.81 -3.14 -12.68
C LYS A 173 -16.06 -3.47 -13.51
N ASN A 174 -16.63 -4.67 -13.36
CA ASN A 174 -17.86 -5.06 -14.04
C ASN A 174 -19.13 -4.71 -13.27
N SER A 175 -19.02 -4.44 -11.96
CA SER A 175 -20.15 -4.07 -11.10
C SER A 175 -20.81 -2.76 -11.54
N LEU A 176 -22.10 -2.62 -11.22
CA LEU A 176 -22.86 -1.39 -11.56
C LEU A 176 -22.38 -0.22 -10.70
N GLU A 177 -22.06 -0.51 -9.44
CA GLU A 177 -21.55 0.45 -8.46
C GLU A 177 -20.22 1.06 -8.92
N TYR A 178 -19.26 0.22 -9.36
CA TYR A 178 -17.99 0.73 -9.88
C TYR A 178 -18.19 1.60 -11.12
N LYS A 179 -18.97 1.12 -12.11
CA LYS A 179 -19.21 1.88 -13.35
C LYS A 179 -19.91 3.22 -13.11
N ALA A 180 -20.86 3.26 -12.17
CA ALA A 180 -21.52 4.50 -11.77
C ALA A 180 -20.56 5.46 -11.05
N MET A 181 -19.70 4.93 -10.18
CA MET A 181 -18.66 5.71 -9.49
C MET A 181 -17.67 6.30 -10.47
N ASP A 182 -17.14 5.47 -11.38
CA ASP A 182 -16.18 5.85 -12.40
C ASP A 182 -16.72 6.96 -13.30
N ALA A 183 -17.95 6.80 -13.81
CA ALA A 183 -18.63 7.82 -14.60
C ALA A 183 -18.86 9.13 -13.83
N ALA A 184 -19.18 9.05 -12.52
CA ALA A 184 -19.32 10.22 -11.67
C ALA A 184 -17.96 10.91 -11.41
N CYS A 185 -16.89 10.15 -11.17
CA CYS A 185 -15.52 10.65 -11.03
C CYS A 185 -15.08 11.43 -12.27
N THR A 186 -15.24 10.85 -13.46
CA THR A 186 -14.91 11.52 -14.73
C THR A 186 -15.69 12.82 -14.91
N ALA A 187 -16.99 12.81 -14.62
CA ALA A 187 -17.84 13.99 -14.79
C ALA A 187 -17.55 15.11 -13.78
N LEU A 188 -17.09 14.77 -12.56
CA LEU A 188 -16.78 15.73 -11.51
C LEU A 188 -15.30 16.15 -11.49
N GLY A 189 -14.42 15.45 -12.21
CA GLY A 189 -12.97 15.65 -12.13
C GLY A 189 -12.41 15.30 -10.75
N MET A 190 -12.97 14.27 -10.10
CA MET A 190 -12.55 13.80 -8.78
C MET A 190 -11.96 12.39 -8.87
N SER A 191 -10.94 12.10 -8.06
CA SER A 191 -10.51 10.72 -7.86
C SER A 191 -11.58 9.92 -7.09
N PRO A 192 -11.63 8.58 -7.22
CA PRO A 192 -12.56 7.74 -6.46
C PRO A 192 -12.48 7.96 -4.95
N MET A 193 -11.27 8.12 -4.42
CA MET A 193 -11.01 8.41 -3.00
C MET A 193 -11.67 9.73 -2.57
N ARG A 194 -11.48 10.79 -3.37
CA ARG A 194 -12.08 12.10 -3.10
C ARG A 194 -13.60 12.07 -3.18
N LEU A 195 -14.15 11.39 -4.17
CA LEU A 195 -15.60 11.23 -4.30
C LEU A 195 -16.17 10.49 -3.09
N MET A 196 -15.57 9.37 -2.68
CA MET A 196 -16.06 8.58 -1.54
C MET A 196 -16.03 9.34 -0.21
N VAL A 197 -15.02 10.18 0.03
CA VAL A 197 -15.01 11.07 1.19
C VAL A 197 -16.10 12.15 1.06
N ALA A 198 -16.22 12.79 -0.11
CA ALA A 198 -17.17 13.88 -0.35
C ALA A 198 -18.64 13.46 -0.18
N VAL A 199 -19.00 12.25 -0.60
CA VAL A 199 -20.38 11.73 -0.47
C VAL A 199 -20.64 11.04 0.87
N GLY A 200 -19.64 10.95 1.76
CA GLY A 200 -19.76 10.26 3.05
C GLY A 200 -19.70 8.73 2.98
N GLY A 201 -19.22 8.16 1.87
CA GLY A 201 -18.88 6.74 1.76
C GLY A 201 -17.69 6.34 2.65
N ILE A 202 -16.79 7.29 2.88
CA ILE A 202 -15.76 7.24 3.92
C ILE A 202 -15.88 8.50 4.78
N ALA A 203 -15.76 8.34 6.10
CA ALA A 203 -16.07 9.41 7.04
C ALA A 203 -15.15 10.64 6.94
N SER A 204 -13.87 10.43 6.63
CA SER A 204 -12.86 11.49 6.57
C SER A 204 -11.60 11.04 5.79
N PRO A 205 -10.71 11.97 5.39
CA PRO A 205 -9.40 11.61 4.84
C PRO A 205 -8.55 10.75 5.81
N ARG A 206 -8.66 10.98 7.13
CA ARG A 206 -8.04 10.11 8.15
C ARG A 206 -8.54 8.67 8.01
N ALA A 207 -9.86 8.49 8.03
CA ALA A 207 -10.49 7.17 7.95
C ALA A 207 -10.17 6.45 6.64
N LEU A 208 -9.91 7.19 5.56
CA LEU A 208 -9.48 6.65 4.28
C LEU A 208 -8.09 5.99 4.37
N HIS A 209 -7.11 6.70 4.93
CA HIS A 209 -5.73 6.19 5.07
C HIS A 209 -5.66 5.01 6.04
N GLU A 210 -6.39 5.09 7.16
CA GLU A 210 -6.53 3.97 8.11
C GLU A 210 -7.21 2.76 7.44
N ALA A 211 -8.30 2.97 6.71
CA ALA A 211 -9.02 1.87 6.08
C ALA A 211 -8.21 1.18 4.96
N LYS A 212 -7.40 1.93 4.20
CA LYS A 212 -6.45 1.36 3.23
C LYS A 212 -5.52 0.38 3.94
N PHE A 213 -4.82 0.87 4.96
CA PHE A 213 -3.89 0.07 5.75
C PHE A 213 -4.55 -1.17 6.38
N LEU A 214 -5.70 -1.00 7.02
CA LEU A 214 -6.45 -2.11 7.63
C LEU A 214 -6.89 -3.14 6.58
N SER A 215 -7.26 -2.73 5.38
CA SER A 215 -7.69 -3.67 4.33
C SER A 215 -6.56 -4.56 3.79
N GLU A 216 -5.33 -4.05 3.84
CA GLU A 216 -4.11 -4.71 3.36
C GLU A 216 -3.48 -5.56 4.48
N CYS A 217 -3.26 -4.97 5.65
CA CYS A 217 -2.52 -5.57 6.76
C CYS A 217 -3.41 -6.31 7.77
N PHE A 218 -4.69 -5.93 7.90
CA PHE A 218 -5.64 -6.49 8.86
C PHE A 218 -6.98 -6.89 8.22
N PRO A 219 -6.99 -7.72 7.15
CA PRO A 219 -8.20 -8.03 6.40
C PRO A 219 -9.29 -8.77 7.21
N LYS A 220 -8.94 -9.28 8.40
CA LYS A 220 -9.86 -9.94 9.35
C LYS A 220 -10.19 -9.05 10.57
N GLY A 221 -9.78 -7.79 10.56
CA GLY A 221 -9.87 -6.86 11.68
C GLY A 221 -8.66 -6.91 12.63
N THR A 222 -8.64 -5.96 13.57
CA THR A 222 -7.59 -5.77 14.58
C THR A 222 -7.88 -6.49 15.90
N GLY A 223 -9.00 -7.21 15.99
CA GLY A 223 -9.36 -7.99 17.17
C GLY A 223 -8.44 -9.20 17.37
N PHE A 224 -8.37 -9.67 18.61
CA PHE A 224 -7.68 -10.91 18.96
C PHE A 224 -8.66 -12.07 19.09
N PRO A 225 -8.24 -13.31 18.77
CA PRO A 225 -9.00 -14.49 19.18
C PRO A 225 -9.03 -14.62 20.70
N ASP A 226 -10.05 -15.30 21.23
CA ASP A 226 -10.12 -15.66 22.66
C ASP A 226 -9.04 -16.71 22.99
N VAL A 227 -7.95 -16.26 23.60
CA VAL A 227 -6.78 -17.08 23.92
C VAL A 227 -6.39 -16.81 25.38
N PRO A 228 -6.17 -17.85 26.21
CA PRO A 228 -5.83 -17.64 27.61
C PRO A 228 -4.47 -16.96 27.77
N VAL A 229 -4.35 -16.09 28.76
CA VAL A 229 -3.09 -15.47 29.18
C VAL A 229 -2.19 -16.56 29.80
N PRO A 230 -0.99 -16.78 29.27
CA PRO A 230 -0.10 -17.82 29.77
C PRO A 230 0.57 -17.35 31.06
N GLU A 231 0.77 -18.30 31.96
CA GLU A 231 1.60 -18.09 33.14
C GLU A 231 3.08 -18.31 32.79
N PRO A 232 4.01 -17.55 33.38
CA PRO A 232 5.43 -17.86 33.26
C PRO A 232 5.72 -19.30 33.71
N VAL A 233 6.50 -20.02 32.92
CA VAL A 233 6.82 -21.42 33.20
C VAL A 233 7.93 -21.51 34.25
N GLY A 234 7.65 -22.24 35.33
CA GLY A 234 8.62 -22.58 36.37
C GLY A 234 8.59 -21.65 37.58
N ASP A 235 9.30 -22.05 38.63
CA ASP A 235 9.53 -21.21 39.81
C ASP A 235 10.74 -20.31 39.52
N LEU A 236 10.47 -19.07 39.14
CA LEU A 236 11.49 -18.09 38.79
C LEU A 236 12.12 -17.53 40.07
N PRO A 237 13.45 -17.54 40.21
CA PRO A 237 14.11 -16.94 41.36
C PRO A 237 13.80 -15.43 41.41
N ARG A 238 13.74 -14.88 42.63
CA ARG A 238 13.58 -13.44 42.81
C ARG A 238 14.93 -12.75 42.73
N ALA A 239 15.00 -11.69 41.92
CA ALA A 239 16.17 -10.85 41.81
C ALA A 239 16.30 -9.98 43.06
N GLU A 240 17.51 -9.90 43.63
CA GLU A 240 17.81 -9.00 44.76
C GLU A 240 18.22 -7.60 44.24
N VAL A 241 17.35 -6.97 43.44
CA VAL A 241 17.53 -5.63 42.88
C VAL A 241 16.22 -4.86 42.87
N GLU A 242 16.33 -3.54 42.90
CA GLU A 242 15.25 -2.62 42.57
C GLU A 242 15.54 -2.02 41.20
N ALA A 243 14.68 -2.30 40.22
CA ALA A 243 14.85 -1.85 38.85
C ALA A 243 13.92 -0.67 38.53
N PHE A 244 14.29 0.15 37.56
CA PHE A 244 13.46 1.24 37.05
C PHE A 244 13.49 1.29 35.53
N SER A 245 12.37 1.62 34.89
CA SER A 245 12.31 1.85 33.44
C SER A 245 12.42 3.35 33.13
N ILE A 246 12.76 3.69 31.88
CA ILE A 246 12.76 5.06 31.36
C ILE A 246 12.08 5.01 29.99
N ASP A 247 10.88 5.59 29.89
CA ASP A 247 10.06 5.52 28.68
C ASP A 247 9.36 6.85 28.38
N ASP A 248 8.75 6.95 27.20
CA ASP A 248 7.81 8.04 26.90
C ASP A 248 6.51 7.88 27.69
N VAL A 249 5.78 8.99 27.89
CA VAL A 249 4.52 9.01 28.67
C VAL A 249 3.42 8.14 28.07
N THR A 250 3.48 7.89 26.76
CA THR A 250 2.50 7.09 26.01
C THR A 250 2.86 5.60 25.93
N THR A 251 4.03 5.20 26.45
CA THR A 251 4.47 3.80 26.43
C THR A 251 3.62 2.96 27.38
N THR A 252 2.99 1.91 26.86
CA THR A 252 2.26 0.91 27.67
C THR A 252 2.91 -0.47 27.64
N GLU A 253 3.66 -0.80 26.58
CA GLU A 253 4.43 -2.04 26.45
C GLU A 253 5.85 -1.79 26.98
N ILE A 254 6.00 -1.62 28.29
CA ILE A 254 7.32 -1.41 28.91
C ILE A 254 8.09 -2.73 28.85
N ASP A 255 9.06 -2.79 27.92
CA ASP A 255 9.89 -3.96 27.67
C ASP A 255 11.15 -3.99 28.53
N ASP A 256 11.72 -2.85 28.90
CA ASP A 256 13.04 -2.79 29.53
C ASP A 256 13.08 -1.98 30.84
N ALA A 257 13.93 -2.43 31.76
CA ALA A 257 14.23 -1.76 33.02
C ALA A 257 15.70 -1.96 33.39
N LEU A 258 16.22 -1.07 34.23
CA LEU A 258 17.63 -0.98 34.58
C LEU A 258 17.80 -1.06 36.10
N SER A 259 18.89 -1.67 36.56
CA SER A 259 19.29 -1.62 37.97
C SER A 259 20.80 -1.40 38.10
N VAL A 260 21.22 -0.85 39.24
CA VAL A 260 22.63 -0.67 39.55
C VAL A 260 22.90 -1.09 40.99
N THR A 261 23.88 -1.97 41.17
CA THR A 261 24.33 -2.42 42.49
C THR A 261 25.82 -2.11 42.65
N PRO A 262 26.23 -1.23 43.58
CA PRO A 262 27.64 -1.03 43.90
C PRO A 262 28.28 -2.34 44.41
N LEU A 263 29.53 -2.58 44.01
CA LEU A 263 30.33 -3.73 44.44
C LEU A 263 31.64 -3.27 45.08
N ASP A 264 32.34 -4.21 45.72
CA ASP A 264 33.66 -3.97 46.30
C ASP A 264 34.67 -3.48 45.26
N GLY A 265 35.63 -2.67 45.71
CA GLY A 265 36.71 -2.15 44.86
C GLY A 265 36.27 -1.08 43.85
N GLY A 266 35.10 -0.45 44.04
CA GLY A 266 34.60 0.60 43.17
C GLY A 266 33.96 0.10 41.87
N LYS A 267 33.76 -1.21 41.75
CA LYS A 267 33.03 -1.82 40.64
C LYS A 267 31.53 -1.63 40.82
N ILE A 268 30.79 -1.76 39.73
CA ILE A 268 29.33 -1.73 39.75
C ILE A 268 28.80 -2.93 38.98
N ARG A 269 27.67 -3.48 39.43
CA ARG A 269 26.86 -4.41 38.65
C ARG A 269 25.71 -3.63 38.03
N VAL A 270 25.65 -3.60 36.71
CA VAL A 270 24.53 -3.03 35.95
C VAL A 270 23.62 -4.17 35.50
N GLY A 271 22.34 -4.09 35.84
CA GLY A 271 21.30 -5.01 35.38
C GLY A 271 20.50 -4.38 34.24
N ILE A 272 20.28 -5.15 33.18
CA ILE A 272 19.39 -4.82 32.07
C ILE A 272 18.32 -5.90 32.04
N HIS A 273 17.09 -5.55 32.39
CA HIS A 273 15.99 -6.47 32.61
C HIS A 273 14.99 -6.31 31.48
N ILE A 274 14.75 -7.38 30.71
CA ILE A 274 13.80 -7.34 29.59
C ILE A 274 12.58 -8.19 29.93
N ALA A 275 11.37 -7.65 29.73
CA ALA A 275 10.10 -8.35 29.86
C ALA A 275 10.19 -9.73 29.19
N ALA A 276 9.66 -10.77 29.84
CA ALA A 276 9.86 -12.15 29.39
C ALA A 276 8.58 -12.89 28.95
N PRO A 277 7.84 -12.39 27.93
CA PRO A 277 6.67 -13.10 27.40
C PRO A 277 7.02 -14.50 26.87
N GLY A 278 8.25 -14.71 26.41
CA GLY A 278 8.76 -16.02 25.98
C GLY A 278 8.85 -17.08 27.09
N LEU A 279 8.67 -16.71 28.36
CA LEU A 279 8.50 -17.67 29.46
C LEU A 279 7.10 -18.28 29.52
N GLY A 280 6.08 -17.63 28.94
CA GLY A 280 4.72 -18.17 28.86
C GLY A 280 4.26 -18.54 27.45
N ILE A 281 4.65 -17.76 26.44
CA ILE A 281 4.33 -18.04 25.04
C ILE A 281 5.37 -19.01 24.49
N ARG A 282 4.95 -20.16 23.96
CA ARG A 282 5.87 -21.12 23.31
C ARG A 282 5.61 -21.25 21.80
N ARG A 283 6.67 -21.57 21.06
CA ARG A 283 6.58 -21.89 19.62
C ARG A 283 5.49 -22.95 19.36
N GLY A 284 4.59 -22.65 18.43
CA GLY A 284 3.50 -23.52 18.00
C GLY A 284 2.21 -23.41 18.83
N GLU A 285 2.19 -22.61 19.89
CA GLU A 285 0.97 -22.36 20.67
C GLU A 285 0.10 -21.25 20.06
N PRO A 286 -1.19 -21.15 20.44
CA PRO A 286 -2.10 -20.17 19.85
C PRO A 286 -1.62 -18.71 19.93
N LEU A 287 -0.97 -18.29 21.02
CA LEU A 287 -0.41 -16.94 21.14
C LEU A 287 0.80 -16.71 20.25
N ASP A 288 1.62 -17.74 20.01
CA ASP A 288 2.69 -17.65 19.00
C ASP A 288 2.08 -17.40 17.63
N ALA A 289 1.01 -18.12 17.25
CA ALA A 289 0.33 -17.88 15.98
C ALA A 289 -0.22 -16.44 15.85
N VAL A 290 -0.74 -15.87 16.95
CA VAL A 290 -1.18 -14.46 16.99
C VAL A 290 0.01 -13.52 16.79
N ALA A 291 1.09 -13.69 17.56
CA ALA A 291 2.29 -12.86 17.46
C ALA A 291 2.96 -12.99 16.09
N ARG A 292 3.00 -14.20 15.51
CA ARG A 292 3.53 -14.49 14.18
C ARG A 292 2.69 -13.91 13.05
N GLN A 293 1.39 -13.74 13.26
CA GLN A 293 0.50 -13.08 12.30
C GLN A 293 0.68 -11.56 12.32
N ARG A 294 0.92 -10.96 13.49
CA ARG A 294 1.09 -9.49 13.62
C ARG A 294 2.52 -9.01 13.41
N LEU A 295 3.51 -9.81 13.81
CA LEU A 295 4.97 -9.59 13.72
C LEU A 295 5.52 -8.39 14.50
N SER A 296 4.78 -7.29 14.59
CA SER A 296 5.15 -6.09 15.33
C SER A 296 3.90 -5.37 15.84
N THR A 297 4.06 -4.52 16.84
CA THR A 297 3.06 -3.49 17.17
C THR A 297 3.13 -2.40 16.09
N VAL A 298 1.98 -1.90 15.65
CA VAL A 298 1.84 -0.75 14.75
C VAL A 298 1.74 0.51 15.60
N TYR A 299 2.61 1.48 15.38
CA TYR A 299 2.54 2.80 16.02
C TYR A 299 2.22 3.87 14.99
N PHE A 300 1.27 4.75 15.29
CA PHE A 300 0.98 5.93 14.48
C PHE A 300 0.41 7.03 15.38
N PRO A 301 0.44 8.30 14.98
CA PRO A 301 -0.08 9.36 15.83
C PRO A 301 -1.56 9.15 16.18
N GLY A 302 -1.85 9.11 17.48
CA GLY A 302 -3.20 8.98 18.02
C GLY A 302 -3.60 7.60 18.52
N ASP A 303 -3.00 6.54 17.99
CA ASP A 303 -3.43 5.17 18.30
C ASP A 303 -2.33 4.15 18.00
N LYS A 304 -2.59 2.89 18.33
CA LYS A 304 -1.69 1.77 18.02
C LYS A 304 -2.46 0.46 17.89
N ILE A 305 -1.86 -0.49 17.19
CA ILE A 305 -2.37 -1.86 17.10
C ILE A 305 -1.30 -2.79 17.66
N THR A 306 -1.53 -3.33 18.85
CA THR A 306 -0.56 -4.15 19.60
C THR A 306 -0.27 -5.48 18.91
N MET A 307 0.96 -6.00 19.06
CA MET A 307 1.33 -7.34 18.57
C MET A 307 0.64 -8.45 19.37
N LEU A 308 0.50 -8.23 20.68
CA LEU A 308 -0.05 -9.17 21.65
C LEU A 308 -1.34 -8.62 22.25
N PRO A 309 -2.27 -9.50 22.69
CA PRO A 309 -3.44 -9.09 23.46
C PRO A 309 -3.09 -8.24 24.68
N ASP A 310 -3.95 -7.29 25.03
CA ASP A 310 -3.70 -6.34 26.13
C ASP A 310 -3.49 -7.03 27.48
N ASP A 311 -4.21 -8.13 27.73
CA ASP A 311 -4.09 -8.94 28.94
C ASP A 311 -2.75 -9.70 29.01
N VAL A 312 -2.21 -10.13 27.87
CA VAL A 312 -0.85 -10.67 27.74
C VAL A 312 0.18 -9.56 27.98
N VAL A 313 0.01 -8.39 27.38
CA VAL A 313 0.91 -7.24 27.62
C VAL A 313 0.90 -6.86 29.10
N GLU A 314 -0.27 -6.74 29.73
CA GLU A 314 -0.42 -6.41 31.14
C GLU A 314 0.27 -7.43 32.04
N ARG A 315 0.30 -8.72 31.66
CA ARG A 315 0.97 -9.78 32.43
C ARG A 315 2.50 -9.63 32.45
N TYR A 316 3.09 -9.20 31.33
CA TYR A 316 4.54 -9.25 31.13
C TYR A 316 5.24 -7.88 31.14
N THR A 317 4.49 -6.79 30.94
CA THR A 317 5.06 -5.44 31.00
C THR A 317 5.72 -5.19 32.36
N LEU A 318 6.87 -4.52 32.34
CA LEU A 318 7.65 -4.19 33.53
C LEU A 318 7.00 -3.04 34.30
N GLN A 319 5.85 -3.34 34.91
CA GLN A 319 5.00 -2.38 35.61
C GLN A 319 5.55 -2.06 37.00
N GLU A 320 5.57 -0.77 37.32
CA GLU A 320 5.93 -0.22 38.64
C GLU A 320 5.13 -0.87 39.78
N GLY A 321 5.83 -1.13 40.89
CA GLY A 321 5.28 -1.72 42.12
C GLY A 321 5.08 -3.23 42.06
N ARG A 322 5.51 -3.91 40.98
CA ARG A 322 5.26 -5.33 40.74
C ARG A 322 6.55 -6.12 40.53
N GLU A 323 6.54 -7.36 41.03
CA GLU A 323 7.51 -8.38 40.62
C GLU A 323 7.12 -8.89 39.23
N CYS A 324 7.93 -8.59 38.22
CA CYS A 324 7.67 -8.93 36.83
C CYS A 324 8.64 -10.00 36.32
N PRO A 325 8.18 -10.97 35.51
CA PRO A 325 9.06 -11.95 34.88
C PRO A 325 9.97 -11.28 33.83
N ALA A 326 11.27 -11.44 33.99
CA ALA A 326 12.27 -10.82 33.12
C ALA A 326 13.38 -11.79 32.73
N LEU A 327 13.96 -11.53 31.55
CA LEU A 327 15.24 -12.04 31.12
C LEU A 327 16.26 -10.93 31.36
N SER A 328 17.11 -11.14 32.35
CA SER A 328 18.08 -10.14 32.82
C SER A 328 19.47 -10.44 32.30
N LEU A 329 20.16 -9.39 31.83
CA LEU A 329 21.60 -9.37 31.63
C LEU A 329 22.25 -8.56 32.75
N TYR A 330 23.12 -9.18 33.53
CA TYR A 330 23.97 -8.48 34.49
C TYR A 330 25.38 -8.34 33.92
N VAL A 331 25.95 -7.15 34.02
CA VAL A 331 27.35 -6.88 33.68
C VAL A 331 28.07 -6.27 34.88
N VAL A 332 29.26 -6.79 35.20
CA VAL A 332 30.14 -6.19 36.20
C VAL A 332 31.11 -5.26 35.48
N TYR A 333 30.99 -3.97 35.71
CA TYR A 333 31.85 -2.94 35.14
C TYR A 333 32.87 -2.46 36.17
N ASP A 334 34.12 -2.34 35.74
CA ASP A 334 35.20 -1.71 36.50
C ASP A 334 35.50 -0.31 35.92
N PRO A 335 35.06 0.77 36.59
CA PRO A 335 35.29 2.13 36.10
C PRO A 335 36.77 2.52 36.07
N ALA A 336 37.62 1.92 36.91
CA ALA A 336 39.05 2.24 36.94
C ALA A 336 39.80 1.64 35.75
N GLN A 337 39.36 0.46 35.28
CA GLN A 337 39.91 -0.20 34.10
C GLN A 337 39.15 0.12 32.81
N GLN A 338 37.99 0.78 32.92
CA GLN A 338 37.06 1.00 31.82
C GLN A 338 36.80 -0.30 31.04
N ALA A 339 36.40 -1.34 31.76
CA ALA A 339 36.21 -2.67 31.21
C ALA A 339 35.05 -3.42 31.86
N ILE A 340 34.34 -4.21 31.06
CA ILE A 340 33.38 -5.21 31.56
C ILE A 340 34.19 -6.44 31.99
N VAL A 341 34.07 -6.80 33.27
CA VAL A 341 34.81 -7.90 33.91
C VAL A 341 34.10 -9.24 33.70
N SER A 342 32.78 -9.25 33.78
CA SER A 342 31.95 -10.43 33.59
C SER A 342 30.54 -10.06 33.16
N SER A 343 29.82 -11.03 32.60
CA SER A 343 28.41 -10.92 32.29
C SER A 343 27.68 -12.22 32.60
N GLU A 344 26.43 -12.13 33.03
CA GLU A 344 25.57 -13.27 33.35
C GLU A 344 24.14 -13.03 32.85
N THR A 345 23.45 -14.09 32.45
CA THR A 345 22.05 -14.01 32.00
C THR A 345 21.17 -14.90 32.87
N HIS A 346 20.06 -14.34 33.36
CA HIS A 346 19.15 -15.01 34.29
C HIS A 346 17.69 -14.82 33.84
N ALA A 347 16.87 -15.86 34.01
CA ALA A 347 15.42 -15.74 33.93
C ALA A 347 14.87 -15.69 35.37
N GLU A 348 14.18 -14.62 35.73
CA GLU A 348 13.90 -14.29 37.13
C GLU A 348 12.68 -13.36 37.28
N MET A 349 12.25 -13.16 38.53
CA MET A 349 11.26 -12.15 38.90
C MET A 349 11.98 -10.89 39.40
N VAL A 350 11.73 -9.74 38.78
CA VAL A 350 12.38 -8.46 39.09
C VAL A 350 11.37 -7.48 39.68
N MET A 351 11.68 -6.88 40.82
CA MET A 351 10.87 -5.80 41.39
C MET A 351 11.11 -4.51 40.62
N ILE A 352 10.06 -4.00 39.97
CA ILE A 352 10.11 -2.69 39.30
C ILE A 352 9.72 -1.62 40.30
N ALA A 353 10.70 -0.86 40.78
CA ALA A 353 10.50 0.18 41.78
C ALA A 353 9.95 1.49 41.20
N ALA A 354 10.23 1.81 39.93
CA ALA A 354 9.65 2.98 39.26
C ALA A 354 9.59 2.84 37.74
N ASN A 355 8.57 3.41 37.11
CA ASN A 355 8.53 3.65 35.67
C ASN A 355 8.75 5.15 35.40
N LEU A 356 9.99 5.55 35.11
CA LEU A 356 10.34 6.95 34.86
C LEU A 356 9.87 7.41 33.48
N ARG A 357 9.67 8.73 33.33
CA ARG A 357 9.18 9.34 32.08
C ARG A 357 10.06 10.48 31.59
N HIS A 358 10.42 10.44 30.30
CA HIS A 358 11.28 11.44 29.65
C HIS A 358 10.80 12.87 29.89
N ASN A 359 9.54 13.16 29.56
CA ASN A 359 8.93 14.48 29.67
C ASN A 359 8.90 15.06 31.11
N LEU A 360 9.07 14.23 32.14
CA LEU A 360 9.10 14.68 33.53
C LEU A 360 10.52 14.91 34.06
N LEU A 361 11.54 14.36 33.38
CA LEU A 361 12.91 14.30 33.88
C LEU A 361 13.93 15.02 33.00
N GLU A 362 13.68 15.21 31.71
CA GLU A 362 14.66 15.78 30.77
C GLU A 362 15.15 17.19 31.18
N ASP A 363 14.31 18.00 31.80
CA ASP A 363 14.68 19.35 32.27
C ASP A 363 15.59 19.34 33.51
N VAL A 364 15.56 18.26 34.30
CA VAL A 364 16.33 18.15 35.56
C VAL A 364 17.52 17.20 35.44
N VAL A 365 17.42 16.16 34.60
CA VAL A 365 18.49 15.19 34.31
C VAL A 365 19.30 15.68 33.11
N THR A 366 20.08 16.72 33.34
CA THR A 366 20.97 17.31 32.32
C THR A 366 22.38 16.74 32.40
N GLU A 367 23.17 16.88 31.33
CA GLU A 367 24.60 16.48 31.35
C GLU A 367 25.36 17.16 32.49
N ALA A 368 25.10 18.44 32.73
CA ALA A 368 25.72 19.20 33.81
C ALA A 368 25.31 18.66 35.20
N ALA A 369 24.03 18.32 35.39
CA ALA A 369 23.53 17.74 36.63
C ALA A 369 24.15 16.35 36.89
N LEU A 370 24.20 15.49 35.88
CA LEU A 370 24.81 14.16 35.98
C LEU A 370 26.32 14.24 36.23
N ALA A 371 27.04 15.10 35.51
CA ALA A 371 28.48 15.29 35.70
C ALA A 371 28.84 15.85 37.08
N ALA A 372 28.00 16.73 37.63
CA ALA A 372 28.17 17.28 38.96
C ALA A 372 27.59 16.37 40.08
N GLY A 373 26.84 15.33 39.72
CA GLY A 373 26.10 14.50 40.66
C GLY A 373 25.02 15.30 41.43
N THR A 374 24.40 16.31 40.82
CA THR A 374 23.39 17.18 41.45
C THR A 374 21.99 16.94 40.91
N GLY A 375 21.00 17.61 41.51
CA GLY A 375 19.58 17.52 41.16
C GLY A 375 18.75 16.70 42.16
N ASP A 376 17.43 16.85 42.08
CA ASP A 376 16.45 16.17 42.93
C ASP A 376 15.50 15.35 42.05
N TYR A 377 15.83 14.08 41.86
CA TYR A 377 15.06 13.13 41.06
C TYR A 377 15.32 11.69 41.53
N PRO A 378 14.38 10.75 41.28
CA PRO A 378 14.54 9.34 41.64
C PRO A 378 15.79 8.71 41.00
N PHE A 379 16.39 7.74 41.69
CA PHE A 379 17.53 6.96 41.19
C PHE A 379 18.76 7.79 40.75
N ARG A 380 18.94 9.02 41.27
CA ARG A 380 20.06 9.92 40.91
C ARG A 380 21.42 9.23 40.87
N GLU A 381 21.78 8.48 41.91
CA GLU A 381 23.09 7.83 42.00
C GLU A 381 23.27 6.75 40.93
N ALA A 382 22.23 5.96 40.67
CA ALA A 382 22.24 4.96 39.60
C ALA A 382 22.35 5.63 38.22
N LEU A 383 21.56 6.68 37.97
CA LEU A 383 21.60 7.43 36.70
C LEU A 383 22.97 8.08 36.45
N THR A 384 23.63 8.62 37.48
CA THR A 384 25.01 9.14 37.36
C THR A 384 26.00 8.03 36.98
N GLN A 385 25.90 6.86 37.60
CA GLN A 385 26.79 5.73 37.30
C GLN A 385 26.54 5.19 35.88
N LEU A 386 25.26 5.06 35.48
CA LEU A 386 24.88 4.66 34.14
C LEU A 386 25.32 5.67 33.09
N TRP A 387 25.23 6.98 33.36
CA TRP A 387 25.72 8.02 32.46
C TRP A 387 27.20 7.83 32.11
N HIS A 388 28.05 7.61 33.12
CA HIS A 388 29.48 7.37 32.90
C HIS A 388 29.73 6.05 32.15
N PHE A 389 28.99 4.99 32.48
CA PHE A 389 29.13 3.70 31.82
C PHE A 389 28.69 3.76 30.35
N SER A 390 27.53 4.36 30.06
CA SER A 390 27.02 4.58 28.70
C SER A 390 27.90 5.55 27.91
N GLY A 391 28.53 6.53 28.56
CA GLY A 391 29.56 7.36 27.93
C GLY A 391 30.75 6.55 27.42
N TRP A 392 31.27 5.63 28.25
CA TRP A 392 32.35 4.73 27.84
C TRP A 392 31.92 3.74 26.74
N LEU A 393 30.75 3.12 26.86
CA LEU A 393 30.20 2.23 25.82
C LEU A 393 30.11 2.95 24.48
N HIS A 394 29.56 4.16 24.48
CA HIS A 394 29.47 5.01 23.30
C HIS A 394 30.85 5.24 22.68
N ASP A 395 31.83 5.67 23.46
CA ASP A 395 33.18 5.96 22.97
C ASP A 395 33.84 4.71 22.33
N GLU A 396 33.65 3.52 22.92
CA GLU A 396 34.14 2.27 22.34
C GLU A 396 33.45 1.94 21.01
N ARG A 397 32.12 2.11 20.90
CA ARG A 397 31.41 1.93 19.63
C ARG A 397 31.88 2.91 18.57
N GLN A 398 32.11 4.17 18.94
CA GLN A 398 32.58 5.20 18.01
C GLN A 398 33.97 4.89 17.47
N LYS A 399 34.87 4.33 18.30
CA LYS A 399 36.18 3.82 17.83
C LYS A 399 36.00 2.70 16.80
N ALA A 400 35.09 1.75 17.06
CA ALA A 400 34.81 0.66 16.12
C ALA A 400 34.16 1.15 14.81
N ARG A 401 33.27 2.14 14.91
CA ARG A 401 32.62 2.80 13.76
C ARG A 401 33.65 3.52 12.88
N LEU A 402 34.53 4.31 13.49
CA LEU A 402 35.65 4.98 12.79
C LEU A 402 36.61 3.96 12.14
N ALA A 403 36.92 2.86 12.84
CA ALA A 403 37.75 1.79 12.30
C ALA A 403 37.11 1.08 11.08
N SER A 404 35.78 1.13 10.96
CA SER A 404 35.02 0.61 9.82
C SER A 404 34.87 1.62 8.68
N GLY A 405 35.53 2.78 8.77
CA GLY A 405 35.51 3.83 7.74
C GLY A 405 34.29 4.76 7.79
N LEU A 406 33.44 4.64 8.82
CA LEU A 406 32.26 5.49 9.00
C LEU A 406 32.62 6.74 9.82
N ARG A 407 31.91 7.84 9.57
CA ARG A 407 32.01 9.06 10.38
C ARG A 407 31.40 8.87 11.78
N PRO A 408 31.75 9.70 12.78
CA PRO A 408 31.08 9.68 14.07
C PRO A 408 29.56 9.78 13.93
N GLU A 409 28.84 9.02 14.76
CA GLU A 409 27.38 9.14 14.90
C GLU A 409 26.97 10.60 15.21
N SER A 410 26.05 11.15 14.42
CA SER A 410 25.51 12.50 14.57
C SER A 410 24.09 12.43 15.13
N HIS A 411 23.81 13.22 16.17
CA HIS A 411 22.52 13.27 16.85
C HIS A 411 21.70 14.52 16.50
N ASN A 412 22.06 15.22 15.40
CA ASN A 412 21.46 16.51 15.06
C ASN A 412 20.05 16.40 14.44
N ARG A 413 19.45 15.21 14.38
CA ARG A 413 18.11 15.02 13.81
C ARG A 413 17.05 15.28 14.89
N ALA A 414 16.12 16.17 14.55
CA ALA A 414 14.92 16.41 15.32
C ALA A 414 13.99 15.20 15.22
N ASP A 415 13.67 14.59 16.36
CA ASP A 415 12.52 13.68 16.46
C ASP A 415 11.29 14.50 16.86
N TYR A 416 10.10 13.93 16.69
CA TYR A 416 8.85 14.62 16.99
C TYR A 416 7.85 13.68 17.65
N ASN A 417 7.19 14.20 18.68
CA ASN A 417 6.06 13.54 19.33
C ASN A 417 4.77 14.19 18.83
N PHE A 418 3.78 13.35 18.53
CA PHE A 418 2.45 13.77 18.15
C PHE A 418 1.48 13.52 19.31
N TYR A 419 0.74 14.55 19.70
CA TYR A 419 -0.34 14.46 20.66
C TYR A 419 -1.65 14.84 19.98
N LEU A 420 -2.66 14.00 20.11
CA LEU A 420 -4.00 14.28 19.64
C LEU A 420 -4.90 14.57 20.84
N ASP A 421 -5.41 15.79 20.91
CA ASP A 421 -6.34 16.22 21.95
C ASP A 421 -7.77 16.21 21.37
N GLU A 422 -8.67 15.43 21.97
CA GLU A 422 -10.10 15.44 21.60
C GLU A 422 -10.76 16.73 22.09
N LEU A 423 -11.47 17.42 21.20
CA LEU A 423 -12.20 18.66 21.47
C LEU A 423 -13.66 18.35 21.83
N ALA A 424 -14.32 19.32 22.48
CA ALA A 424 -15.70 19.16 22.97
C ALA A 424 -16.75 18.90 21.88
N ASP A 425 -16.43 19.20 20.62
CA ASP A 425 -17.28 18.93 19.45
C ASP A 425 -16.97 17.58 18.78
N GLY A 426 -16.07 16.77 19.36
CA GLY A 426 -15.63 15.48 18.84
C GLY A 426 -14.57 15.60 17.72
N SER A 427 -14.11 16.80 17.39
CA SER A 427 -12.96 16.98 16.49
C SER A 427 -11.64 16.83 17.25
N GLU A 428 -10.55 16.58 16.53
CA GLU A 428 -9.22 16.40 17.13
C GLU A 428 -8.29 17.57 16.80
N ARG A 429 -7.53 17.99 17.80
CA ARG A 429 -6.45 18.96 17.66
C ARG A 429 -5.11 18.23 17.75
N VAL A 430 -4.26 18.42 16.75
CA VAL A 430 -2.90 17.86 16.78
C VAL A 430 -1.92 18.87 17.36
N ARG A 431 -1.05 18.39 18.25
CA ARG A 431 0.17 19.07 18.69
C ARG A 431 1.37 18.24 18.26
N ILE A 432 2.33 18.90 17.61
CA ILE A 432 3.60 18.30 17.20
C ILE A 432 4.67 19.01 18.01
N GLU A 433 5.39 18.25 18.84
CA GLU A 433 6.43 18.77 19.71
C GLU A 433 7.76 18.12 19.35
N GLN A 434 8.79 18.94 19.20
CA GLN A 434 10.13 18.43 18.88
C GLN A 434 10.71 17.71 20.09
N ARG A 435 11.03 16.43 19.93
CA ARG A 435 11.81 15.65 20.89
C ARG A 435 13.28 15.89 20.60
N ARG A 436 14.02 16.35 21.62
CA ARG A 436 15.48 16.48 21.51
C ARG A 436 16.09 15.08 21.64
N ARG A 437 16.64 14.56 20.54
CA ARG A 437 17.52 13.38 20.63
C ARG A 437 18.80 13.72 21.37
N GLY A 438 19.35 12.70 22.02
CA GLY A 438 20.62 12.82 22.74
C GLY A 438 20.47 13.45 24.12
N SER A 439 19.26 13.42 24.70
CA SER A 439 19.14 13.65 26.14
C SER A 439 20.00 12.61 26.88
N PRO A 440 20.50 12.91 28.09
CA PRO A 440 21.29 11.95 28.84
C PRO A 440 20.54 10.63 29.09
N LEU A 441 19.22 10.71 29.29
CA LEU A 441 18.36 9.55 29.48
C LEU A 441 18.28 8.68 28.21
N ASP A 442 18.07 9.29 27.04
CA ASP A 442 18.05 8.56 25.76
C ASP A 442 19.37 7.82 25.53
N LYS A 443 20.50 8.49 25.81
CA LYS A 443 21.83 7.88 25.64
C LYS A 443 22.03 6.72 26.61
N ILE A 444 21.58 6.84 27.86
CA ILE A 444 21.68 5.75 28.83
C ILE A 444 20.92 4.52 28.33
N VAL A 445 19.64 4.68 27.97
CA VAL A 445 18.79 3.58 27.49
C VAL A 445 19.36 2.99 26.21
N ALA A 446 19.68 3.82 25.21
CA ALA A 446 20.17 3.35 23.91
C ALA A 446 21.46 2.51 24.03
N GLU A 447 22.45 2.98 24.78
CA GLU A 447 23.73 2.26 24.93
C GLU A 447 23.56 0.93 25.68
N LEU A 448 22.67 0.88 26.68
CA LEU A 448 22.39 -0.36 27.43
C LEU A 448 21.59 -1.36 26.59
N MET A 449 20.63 -0.91 25.78
CA MET A 449 19.94 -1.78 24.82
C MET A 449 20.90 -2.31 23.76
N ILE A 450 21.84 -1.48 23.27
CA ILE A 450 22.87 -1.93 22.34
C ILE A 450 23.78 -2.98 22.99
N LEU A 451 24.19 -2.75 24.24
CA LEU A 451 24.97 -3.72 25.01
C LEU A 451 24.23 -5.05 25.18
N ALA A 452 22.94 -5.04 25.54
CA ALA A 452 22.15 -6.25 25.70
C ALA A 452 22.03 -7.05 24.39
N ASN A 453 21.61 -6.39 23.31
CA ASN A 453 21.42 -7.00 22.00
C ASN A 453 22.74 -7.56 21.42
N SER A 454 23.87 -6.87 21.62
CA SER A 454 25.18 -7.34 21.16
C SER A 454 25.73 -8.50 22.02
N THR A 455 25.52 -8.44 23.33
CA THR A 455 25.96 -9.48 24.28
C THR A 455 25.17 -10.77 24.10
N TRP A 456 23.85 -10.70 23.99
CA TRP A 456 23.04 -11.89 23.72
C TRP A 456 23.23 -12.41 22.30
N GLY A 457 23.41 -11.53 21.31
CA GLY A 457 23.83 -11.93 19.97
C GLY A 457 25.13 -12.73 19.99
N LYS A 458 26.09 -12.33 20.83
CA LYS A 458 27.34 -13.09 21.07
C LYS A 458 27.05 -14.44 21.73
N LEU A 459 26.25 -14.43 22.79
CA LEU A 459 25.92 -15.61 23.58
C LEU A 459 25.32 -16.72 22.70
N LEU A 460 24.38 -16.37 21.83
CA LEU A 460 23.79 -17.29 20.85
C LEU A 460 24.84 -17.86 19.89
N ALA A 461 25.69 -16.99 19.32
CA ALA A 461 26.74 -17.37 18.39
C ALA A 461 27.76 -18.34 19.02
N ASP A 462 28.23 -18.03 20.22
CA ASP A 462 29.21 -18.85 20.96
C ASP A 462 28.67 -20.26 21.29
N HIS A 463 27.35 -20.40 21.43
CA HIS A 463 26.68 -21.68 21.70
C HIS A 463 26.18 -22.40 20.44
N GLY A 464 26.39 -21.83 19.26
CA GLY A 464 25.91 -22.38 17.99
C GLY A 464 24.38 -22.45 17.89
N VAL A 465 23.69 -21.57 18.60
CA VAL A 465 22.24 -21.42 18.56
C VAL A 465 21.89 -20.30 17.58
N PRO A 466 21.01 -20.50 16.59
CA PRO A 466 20.65 -19.45 15.67
C PRO A 466 19.81 -18.37 16.38
N GLY A 467 20.04 -17.12 16.00
CA GLY A 467 19.22 -15.97 16.37
C GLY A 467 18.92 -15.13 15.13
N ILE A 468 18.06 -14.14 15.27
CA ILE A 468 17.76 -13.14 14.24
C ILE A 468 18.62 -11.92 14.52
N TYR A 469 19.54 -11.64 13.59
CA TYR A 469 20.51 -10.56 13.66
C TYR A 469 20.15 -9.47 12.68
N ARG A 470 20.24 -8.21 13.10
CA ARG A 470 20.19 -7.05 12.23
C ARG A 470 21.61 -6.62 11.90
N THR A 471 21.94 -6.61 10.61
CA THR A 471 23.31 -6.41 10.13
C THR A 471 23.37 -5.25 9.16
N GLN A 472 24.53 -4.59 9.13
CA GLN A 472 24.77 -3.43 8.29
C GLN A 472 26.25 -3.39 7.94
N LYS A 473 26.55 -3.29 6.64
CA LYS A 473 27.91 -3.10 6.13
C LYS A 473 28.08 -1.68 5.61
N ALA A 474 29.26 -1.10 5.78
CA ALA A 474 29.60 0.26 5.38
C ALA A 474 29.82 0.40 3.87
N TRP A 475 29.89 -0.69 3.11
CA TRP A 475 30.06 -0.65 1.66
C TRP A 475 28.88 -1.32 0.93
N GLY A 476 28.23 -0.56 0.03
CA GLY A 476 26.99 -0.94 -0.67
C GLY A 476 25.82 -0.03 -0.26
N MET A 477 24.57 -0.39 -0.61
CA MET A 477 23.39 0.23 0.00
C MET A 477 23.52 0.09 1.51
N HIS A 478 23.59 1.21 2.24
CA HIS A 478 23.74 1.27 3.71
C HIS A 478 22.51 0.75 4.48
N ARG A 479 21.68 -0.07 3.84
CA ARG A 479 20.45 -0.61 4.38
C ARG A 479 20.74 -1.74 5.35
N THR A 480 20.12 -1.65 6.53
CA THR A 480 20.12 -2.77 7.47
C THR A 480 19.34 -3.96 6.89
N ARG A 481 19.77 -5.19 7.19
CA ARG A 481 19.08 -6.42 6.80
C ARG A 481 18.98 -7.37 7.98
N MET A 482 17.96 -8.22 7.98
CA MET A 482 17.83 -9.30 8.94
C MET A 482 18.36 -10.63 8.39
N GLN A 483 19.03 -11.39 9.25
CA GLN A 483 19.59 -12.71 8.88
C GLN A 483 19.72 -13.60 10.11
N THR A 484 19.88 -14.91 9.90
CA THR A 484 19.87 -15.92 10.99
C THR A 484 21.26 -16.27 11.55
N TYR A 485 22.29 -15.53 11.15
CA TYR A 485 23.67 -15.73 11.57
C TYR A 485 24.31 -14.39 11.94
N PRO A 486 25.27 -14.38 12.88
CA PRO A 486 25.92 -13.15 13.32
C PRO A 486 26.71 -12.50 12.18
N ALA A 487 26.59 -11.18 12.04
CA ALA A 487 27.51 -10.37 11.27
C ALA A 487 27.55 -8.94 11.83
N PRO A 488 28.57 -8.13 11.47
CA PRO A 488 28.71 -6.77 11.97
C PRO A 488 27.50 -5.88 11.67
N HIS A 489 27.25 -4.96 12.60
CA HIS A 489 26.42 -3.80 12.38
C HIS A 489 27.34 -2.57 12.47
N GLU A 490 27.96 -2.22 11.35
CA GLU A 490 29.05 -1.23 11.32
C GLU A 490 28.56 0.16 11.71
N GLY A 491 27.31 0.53 11.39
CA GLY A 491 26.72 1.77 11.87
C GLY A 491 26.55 1.84 13.39
N LEU A 492 26.32 0.71 14.07
CA LEU A 492 26.28 0.68 15.52
C LEU A 492 27.67 0.42 16.13
N GLY A 493 28.71 0.16 15.33
CA GLY A 493 30.04 -0.13 15.85
C GLY A 493 30.12 -1.44 16.64
N VAL A 494 29.28 -2.44 16.33
CA VAL A 494 29.24 -3.73 17.04
C VAL A 494 29.46 -4.92 16.11
N ALA A 495 30.11 -5.97 16.62
CA ALA A 495 30.47 -7.17 15.85
C ALA A 495 29.26 -8.06 15.49
N GLN A 496 28.20 -8.01 16.30
CA GLN A 496 26.91 -8.62 16.04
C GLN A 496 25.82 -7.90 16.83
N TYR A 497 24.59 -7.91 16.30
CA TYR A 497 23.46 -7.23 16.90
C TYR A 497 22.18 -8.03 16.68
N ALA A 498 21.65 -8.65 17.75
CA ALA A 498 20.43 -9.44 17.71
C ALA A 498 19.33 -8.74 18.50
N TRP A 499 18.27 -8.28 17.83
CA TRP A 499 17.14 -7.60 18.48
C TRP A 499 16.46 -8.52 19.49
N SER A 500 16.56 -8.17 20.77
CA SER A 500 16.17 -9.01 21.91
C SER A 500 15.63 -8.17 23.08
N THR A 501 15.43 -6.87 22.89
CA THR A 501 15.09 -5.90 23.95
C THR A 501 13.66 -5.36 23.82
N SER A 502 12.84 -5.89 22.92
CA SER A 502 11.42 -5.52 22.84
C SER A 502 10.46 -6.66 22.47
N PRO A 503 10.45 -7.76 23.24
CA PRO A 503 9.69 -8.97 22.92
C PRO A 503 8.16 -8.80 23.04
N LEU A 504 7.64 -7.75 23.69
CA LEU A 504 6.20 -7.48 23.73
C LEU A 504 5.66 -6.89 22.42
N ARG A 505 6.52 -6.22 21.65
CA ARG A 505 6.14 -5.46 20.45
C ARG A 505 6.86 -5.86 19.18
N ARG A 506 7.84 -6.77 19.23
CA ARG A 506 8.53 -7.32 18.05
C ARG A 506 8.67 -8.83 18.17
N TYR A 507 8.14 -9.54 17.17
CA TYR A 507 8.14 -11.01 17.15
C TYR A 507 9.55 -11.58 17.04
N VAL A 508 10.47 -10.89 16.34
CA VAL A 508 11.86 -11.31 16.24
C VAL A 508 12.59 -11.25 17.59
N ASP A 509 12.24 -10.30 18.46
CA ASP A 509 12.75 -10.22 19.83
C ASP A 509 12.19 -11.36 20.69
N LEU A 510 10.91 -11.73 20.52
CA LEU A 510 10.32 -12.92 21.16
C LEU A 510 11.01 -14.22 20.72
N VAL A 511 11.29 -14.36 19.42
CA VAL A 511 12.04 -15.51 18.87
C VAL A 511 13.45 -15.58 19.45
N ASN A 512 14.16 -14.47 19.50
CA ASN A 512 15.48 -14.40 20.11
C ASN A 512 15.43 -14.70 21.60
N GLN A 513 14.42 -14.22 22.32
CA GLN A 513 14.24 -14.49 23.73
C GLN A 513 14.11 -15.99 24.02
N TRP A 514 13.36 -16.74 23.22
CA TRP A 514 13.29 -18.20 23.36
C TRP A 514 14.65 -18.89 23.19
N GLN A 515 15.45 -18.41 22.24
CA GLN A 515 16.79 -18.95 22.00
C GLN A 515 17.75 -18.61 23.13
N ILE A 516 17.69 -17.38 23.64
CA ILE A 516 18.52 -16.93 24.76
C ILE A 516 18.15 -17.68 26.03
N LEU A 517 16.84 -17.88 26.30
CA LEU A 517 16.36 -18.70 27.41
C LEU A 517 16.90 -20.13 27.35
N ALA A 518 16.90 -20.74 26.15
CA ALA A 518 17.49 -22.07 25.97
C ALA A 518 18.99 -22.08 26.29
N VAL A 519 19.74 -21.04 25.90
CA VAL A 519 21.17 -20.92 26.25
C VAL A 519 21.39 -20.69 27.73
N ALA A 520 20.63 -19.79 28.35
CA ALA A 520 20.73 -19.48 29.78
C ALA A 520 20.44 -20.71 30.65
N GLN A 521 19.46 -21.53 30.29
CA GLN A 521 19.05 -22.70 31.07
C GLN A 521 19.90 -23.94 30.82
N HIS A 522 20.42 -24.13 29.59
CA HIS A 522 21.05 -25.40 29.18
C HIS A 522 22.51 -25.29 28.74
N GLY A 523 23.07 -24.07 28.69
CA GLY A 523 24.46 -23.80 28.32
C GLY A 523 24.88 -24.51 27.04
N ILE A 524 25.95 -25.30 27.10
CA ILE A 524 26.52 -26.03 25.95
C ILE A 524 25.50 -26.98 25.27
N THR A 525 24.50 -27.46 26.02
CA THR A 525 23.47 -28.36 25.48
C THR A 525 22.29 -27.62 24.82
N ALA A 526 22.26 -26.29 24.88
CA ALA A 526 21.16 -25.46 24.37
C ALA A 526 20.80 -25.73 22.91
N LYS A 527 21.78 -25.94 22.02
CA LYS A 527 21.52 -26.28 20.60
C LYS A 527 20.61 -27.50 20.40
N LEU A 528 20.59 -28.44 21.36
CA LEU A 528 19.75 -29.64 21.32
C LEU A 528 18.27 -29.33 21.63
N VAL A 529 18.02 -28.34 22.49
CA VAL A 529 16.67 -28.02 23.01
C VAL A 529 16.10 -26.68 22.50
N ALA A 530 16.95 -25.81 21.98
CA ALA A 530 16.63 -24.56 21.29
C ALA A 530 15.43 -24.72 20.34
N PRO A 531 14.39 -23.85 20.42
CA PRO A 531 13.17 -24.01 19.64
C PRO A 531 13.38 -23.99 18.14
N PHE A 532 14.29 -23.16 17.62
CA PHE A 532 14.70 -23.20 16.20
C PHE A 532 16.12 -23.74 16.06
N LYS A 533 16.33 -24.54 15.02
CA LYS A 533 17.63 -25.13 14.68
C LYS A 533 18.34 -24.33 13.59
N PRO A 534 19.67 -24.47 13.42
CA PRO A 534 20.36 -23.84 12.30
C PRO A 534 19.71 -24.22 10.97
N LYS A 535 19.42 -23.22 10.12
CA LYS A 535 18.71 -23.37 8.83
C LYS A 535 17.26 -23.87 8.94
N ASP A 536 16.61 -23.69 10.09
CA ASP A 536 15.17 -23.95 10.25
C ASP A 536 14.37 -23.07 9.27
N SER A 537 13.46 -23.69 8.51
CA SER A 537 12.66 -23.01 7.49
C SER A 537 11.70 -21.99 8.08
N ASP A 538 11.15 -22.25 9.27
CA ASP A 538 10.18 -21.37 9.91
C ASP A 538 10.87 -20.13 10.45
N LEU A 539 12.11 -20.26 10.92
CA LEU A 539 12.94 -19.13 11.33
C LEU A 539 13.28 -18.22 10.13
N LEU A 540 13.63 -18.81 8.99
CA LEU A 540 13.91 -18.05 7.76
C LEU A 540 12.64 -17.35 7.24
N ALA A 541 11.49 -18.01 7.29
CA ALA A 541 10.21 -17.41 6.95
C ALA A 541 9.86 -16.26 7.92
N ALA A 542 10.12 -16.42 9.22
CA ALA A 542 9.87 -15.37 10.22
C ALA A 542 10.68 -14.10 9.94
N VAL A 543 11.94 -14.27 9.50
CA VAL A 543 12.77 -13.13 9.10
C VAL A 543 12.18 -12.41 7.88
N ALA A 544 11.84 -13.15 6.82
CA ALA A 544 11.31 -12.56 5.59
C ALA A 544 9.97 -11.84 5.80
N ASP A 545 9.05 -12.49 6.53
CA ASP A 545 7.72 -11.92 6.79
C ASP A 545 7.82 -10.70 7.70
N PHE A 546 8.72 -10.73 8.70
CA PHE A 546 8.95 -9.59 9.59
C PHE A 546 9.46 -8.39 8.79
N GLU A 547 10.45 -8.56 7.90
CA GLU A 547 10.96 -7.44 7.08
C GLU A 547 9.84 -6.79 6.25
N GLY A 548 9.00 -7.60 5.59
CA GLY A 548 7.89 -7.08 4.78
C GLY A 548 6.80 -6.38 5.61
N THR A 549 6.40 -6.99 6.73
CA THR A 549 5.35 -6.45 7.61
C THR A 549 5.82 -5.19 8.33
N TYR A 550 7.06 -5.18 8.83
CA TYR A 550 7.64 -4.03 9.50
C TYR A 550 7.79 -2.83 8.56
N ALA A 551 8.13 -3.06 7.29
CA ALA A 551 8.15 -2.00 6.27
C ALA A 551 6.75 -1.43 6.01
N ALA A 552 5.73 -2.28 5.79
CA ALA A 552 4.36 -1.83 5.58
C ALA A 552 3.81 -1.02 6.79
N TYR A 553 4.20 -1.38 8.01
CA TYR A 553 3.79 -0.65 9.22
C TYR A 553 4.49 0.71 9.32
N ALA A 554 5.78 0.78 8.95
CA ALA A 554 6.53 2.04 8.89
C ALA A 554 5.98 2.99 7.80
N ASP A 555 5.52 2.45 6.67
CA ASP A 555 4.88 3.24 5.62
C ASP A 555 3.54 3.82 6.10
N HIS A 556 2.76 3.03 6.84
CA HIS A 556 1.52 3.51 7.45
C HIS A 556 1.77 4.60 8.50
N GLN A 557 2.76 4.38 9.38
CA GLN A 557 3.18 5.39 10.35
C GLN A 557 3.54 6.70 9.63
N SER A 558 4.37 6.64 8.60
CA SER A 558 4.81 7.80 7.82
C SER A 558 3.63 8.50 7.12
N THR A 559 2.68 7.72 6.59
CA THR A 559 1.44 8.22 5.98
C THR A 559 0.61 9.00 6.99
N MET A 560 0.44 8.47 8.20
CA MET A 560 -0.32 9.12 9.26
C MET A 560 0.41 10.34 9.85
N GLU A 561 1.71 10.28 10.07
CA GLU A 561 2.53 11.44 10.47
C GLU A 561 2.41 12.58 9.46
N ARG A 562 2.44 12.26 8.16
CA ARG A 562 2.26 13.22 7.08
C ARG A 562 0.86 13.81 7.10
N TYR A 563 -0.20 13.00 7.22
CA TYR A 563 -1.58 13.47 7.38
C TYR A 563 -1.68 14.51 8.51
N TRP A 564 -1.13 14.18 9.67
CA TRP A 564 -1.17 15.05 10.84
C TRP A 564 -0.31 16.31 10.70
N CYS A 565 0.80 16.26 9.96
CA CYS A 565 1.55 17.47 9.61
C CYS A 565 0.71 18.42 8.75
N LEU A 566 -0.03 17.92 7.76
CA LEU A 566 -0.91 18.75 6.92
C LEU A 566 -2.05 19.36 7.74
N ARG A 567 -2.67 18.58 8.62
CA ARG A 567 -3.66 19.08 9.59
C ARG A 567 -3.08 20.19 10.47
N TRP A 568 -1.86 19.99 10.97
CA TRP A 568 -1.18 20.98 11.80
C TRP A 568 -0.93 22.29 11.06
N LEU A 569 -0.48 22.23 9.79
CA LEU A 569 -0.28 23.43 8.96
C LEU A 569 -1.57 24.25 8.82
N GLN A 570 -2.70 23.57 8.55
CA GLN A 570 -4.02 24.22 8.45
C GLN A 570 -4.48 24.79 9.80
N GLN A 571 -4.37 24.00 10.87
CA GLN A 571 -4.80 24.34 12.22
C GLN A 571 -4.07 25.57 12.76
N GLU A 572 -2.75 25.59 12.63
CA GLU A 572 -1.88 26.66 13.12
C GLU A 572 -1.76 27.83 12.13
N LYS A 573 -2.44 27.75 10.98
CA LYS A 573 -2.45 28.76 9.91
C LYS A 573 -1.03 29.18 9.52
N ARG A 574 -0.15 28.20 9.33
CA ARG A 574 1.25 28.45 8.98
C ARG A 574 1.35 28.81 7.50
N GLU A 575 1.51 30.10 7.24
CA GLU A 575 1.69 30.62 5.87
C GLU A 575 3.14 30.52 5.39
N ARG A 576 4.10 30.46 6.30
CA ARG A 576 5.54 30.41 5.99
C ARG A 576 6.29 29.54 6.97
N LEU A 577 7.23 28.75 6.46
CA LEU A 577 8.10 27.91 7.27
C LEU A 577 9.53 27.89 6.73
N MET A 578 10.47 27.78 7.66
CA MET A 578 11.86 27.47 7.33
C MET A 578 12.00 26.00 6.98
N GLY A 579 12.86 25.71 6.01
CA GLY A 579 13.24 24.35 5.66
C GLY A 579 14.70 24.24 5.25
N SER A 580 15.19 23.02 5.23
CA SER A 580 16.53 22.68 4.76
C SER A 580 16.44 21.74 3.56
N VAL A 581 17.15 22.08 2.49
CA VAL A 581 17.22 21.26 1.27
C VAL A 581 17.96 19.97 1.57
N LEU A 582 17.37 18.84 1.18
CA LEU A 582 17.99 17.53 1.18
C LEU A 582 18.63 17.27 -0.20
N LYS A 583 18.13 16.29 -0.94
CA LYS A 583 18.58 15.94 -2.29
C LYS A 583 17.42 16.09 -3.28
N GLU A 584 17.73 16.41 -4.54
CA GLU A 584 16.76 16.42 -5.67
C GLU A 584 15.50 17.28 -5.43
N GLY A 585 15.67 18.37 -4.69
CA GLY A 585 14.60 19.33 -4.36
C GLY A 585 13.70 18.91 -3.21
N ALA A 586 13.97 17.79 -2.53
CA ALA A 586 13.31 17.48 -1.27
C ALA A 586 13.71 18.52 -0.20
N VAL A 587 12.73 19.05 0.53
CA VAL A 587 12.94 20.02 1.60
C VAL A 587 12.31 19.50 2.88
N ARG A 588 13.12 19.44 3.94
CA ARG A 588 12.67 19.10 5.30
C ARG A 588 12.27 20.38 6.03
N PHE A 589 11.10 20.37 6.64
CA PHE A 589 10.59 21.51 7.41
C PHE A 589 11.26 21.56 8.78
N ALA A 590 11.47 22.77 9.31
CA ALA A 590 12.19 22.97 10.56
C ALA A 590 11.34 22.73 11.82
N GLU A 591 10.03 22.95 11.76
CA GLU A 591 9.13 22.90 12.92
C GLU A 591 8.36 21.56 13.05
N ILE A 592 8.27 20.78 11.97
CA ILE A 592 7.46 19.56 11.89
C ILE A 592 8.19 18.50 11.04
N PRO A 593 7.92 17.19 11.21
CA PRO A 593 8.55 16.11 10.44
C PRO A 593 7.99 16.00 9.01
N LEU A 594 7.77 17.12 8.33
CA LEU A 594 7.27 17.13 6.96
C LEU A 594 8.43 17.31 5.98
N VAL A 595 8.54 16.37 5.03
CA VAL A 595 9.40 16.50 3.86
C VAL A 595 8.52 16.63 2.63
N THR A 596 8.80 17.61 1.76
CA THR A 596 8.08 17.76 0.50
C THR A 596 9.05 18.13 -0.62
N ARG A 597 8.71 17.78 -1.86
CA ARG A 597 9.52 18.13 -3.03
C ARG A 597 9.15 19.54 -3.50
N VAL A 598 10.16 20.38 -3.67
CA VAL A 598 10.03 21.74 -4.19
C VAL A 598 10.82 21.82 -5.50
N PRO A 599 10.16 21.76 -6.68
CA PRO A 599 10.83 21.72 -7.97
C PRO A 599 11.83 22.85 -8.22
N GLU A 600 11.58 24.03 -7.66
CA GLU A 600 12.47 25.20 -7.72
C GLU A 600 13.86 24.95 -7.09
N LEU A 601 13.98 23.95 -6.21
CA LEU A 601 15.17 23.64 -5.42
C LEU A 601 15.90 22.36 -5.88
N VAL A 602 15.54 21.79 -7.04
CA VAL A 602 16.19 20.57 -7.55
C VAL A 602 17.70 20.72 -7.72
N GLN A 603 18.17 21.93 -8.04
CA GLN A 603 19.58 22.26 -8.23
C GLN A 603 20.24 22.88 -6.97
N ALA A 604 19.49 23.07 -5.89
CA ALA A 604 20.04 23.63 -4.65
C ALA A 604 20.91 22.58 -3.94
N SER A 605 22.02 23.02 -3.34
CA SER A 605 22.89 22.13 -2.59
C SER A 605 22.21 21.67 -1.29
N ARG A 606 22.51 20.44 -0.88
CA ARG A 606 22.10 19.92 0.43
C ARG A 606 22.48 20.88 1.56
N GLY A 607 21.60 21.00 2.54
CA GLY A 607 21.78 21.85 3.72
C GLY A 607 21.38 23.31 3.53
N THR A 608 21.14 23.74 2.28
CA THR A 608 20.67 25.10 1.97
C THR A 608 19.41 25.42 2.76
N GLN A 609 19.43 26.52 3.50
CA GLN A 609 18.27 26.97 4.26
C GLN A 609 17.38 27.81 3.35
N VAL A 610 16.07 27.55 3.39
CA VAL A 610 15.08 28.22 2.55
C VAL A 610 13.88 28.65 3.39
N LEU A 611 13.28 29.78 3.04
CA LEU A 611 11.97 30.18 3.52
C LEU A 611 10.94 29.83 2.45
N LEU A 612 9.96 29.01 2.83
CA LEU A 612 8.87 28.56 1.95
C LEU A 612 7.57 29.29 2.30
N GLU A 613 6.83 29.71 1.29
CA GLU A 613 5.41 30.02 1.38
C GLU A 613 4.61 28.72 1.28
N ILE A 614 3.73 28.47 2.24
CA ILE A 614 2.88 27.28 2.29
C ILE A 614 1.58 27.60 1.53
N GLY A 615 1.30 26.80 0.51
CA GLY A 615 0.12 26.91 -0.33
C GLY A 615 -1.01 25.99 0.10
N ALA A 616 -1.68 25.40 -0.89
CA ALA A 616 -2.75 24.44 -0.66
C ALA A 616 -2.22 23.13 -0.07
N THR A 617 -3.00 22.55 0.84
CA THR A 617 -2.75 21.21 1.41
C THR A 617 -3.90 20.29 1.03
N ASP A 618 -3.59 19.03 0.78
CA ASP A 618 -4.56 18.00 0.44
C ASP A 618 -4.36 16.79 1.33
N GLU A 619 -5.33 16.54 2.21
CA GLU A 619 -5.27 15.43 3.17
C GLU A 619 -5.55 14.07 2.54
N ILE A 620 -6.10 14.01 1.33
CA ILE A 620 -6.42 12.77 0.62
C ILE A 620 -5.20 12.32 -0.19
N SER A 621 -4.62 13.20 -1.01
CA SER A 621 -3.36 12.89 -1.73
C SER A 621 -2.12 13.03 -0.86
N LEU A 622 -2.26 13.57 0.35
CA LEU A 622 -1.17 13.90 1.27
C LEU A 622 -0.17 14.88 0.63
N GLU A 623 -0.65 15.91 -0.03
CA GLU A 623 0.20 16.88 -0.72
C GLU A 623 0.19 18.25 -0.04
N VAL A 624 1.30 18.96 -0.20
CA VAL A 624 1.42 20.38 0.14
C VAL A 624 2.14 21.10 -0.99
N SER A 625 1.56 22.18 -1.49
CA SER A 625 2.25 23.06 -2.42
C SER A 625 3.07 24.09 -1.68
N CYS A 626 4.28 24.34 -2.16
CA CYS A 626 5.20 25.30 -1.57
C CYS A 626 5.81 26.17 -2.68
N ARG A 627 6.04 27.45 -2.38
CA ARG A 627 6.83 28.36 -3.22
C ARG A 627 8.04 28.87 -2.46
N VAL A 628 9.19 28.99 -3.10
CA VAL A 628 10.37 29.57 -2.46
C VAL A 628 10.18 31.09 -2.35
N LEU A 629 10.33 31.63 -1.14
CA LEU A 629 10.35 33.08 -0.91
C LEU A 629 11.79 33.58 -0.87
N GLU A 630 12.64 32.92 -0.09
CA GLU A 630 14.02 33.32 0.11
C GLU A 630 14.92 32.08 0.22
N ILE A 631 16.14 32.19 -0.33
CA ILE A 631 17.20 31.20 -0.18
C ILE A 631 18.32 31.88 0.61
N PHE A 632 18.66 31.31 1.76
CA PHE A 632 19.76 31.80 2.57
C PHE A 632 21.04 31.09 2.15
N ALA A 633 22.09 31.86 1.82
CA ALA A 633 23.41 31.32 1.56
C ALA A 633 23.91 30.61 2.82
N GLY A 634 24.08 29.29 2.76
CA GLY A 634 24.65 28.53 3.86
C GLY A 634 26.11 28.91 4.09
N GLU A 635 26.49 29.25 5.32
CA GLU A 635 27.88 29.17 5.74
C GLU A 635 28.27 27.69 5.82
N GLY A 636 29.02 27.21 4.82
CA GLY A 636 29.72 25.92 4.86
C GLY A 636 29.06 24.79 4.09
N GLU A 637 29.80 24.21 3.14
CA GLU A 637 29.55 22.88 2.60
C GLU A 637 29.59 21.86 3.76
N LEU A 638 28.42 21.37 4.18
CA LEU A 638 28.38 20.09 4.89
C LEU A 638 28.62 18.99 3.85
N PRO A 639 29.65 18.13 4.00
CA PRO A 639 29.99 17.15 2.97
C PRO A 639 28.85 16.16 2.74
N SER A 640 28.58 15.86 1.47
CA SER A 640 27.45 15.08 0.94
C SER A 640 27.17 13.72 1.60
N GLU A 641 28.16 13.09 2.23
CA GLU A 641 28.07 11.72 2.81
C GLU A 641 27.37 11.64 4.17
N GLU A 642 27.04 12.76 4.83
CA GLU A 642 26.51 12.77 6.22
C GLU A 642 25.11 12.19 6.42
N LEU A 643 24.39 11.91 5.34
CA LEU A 643 22.98 11.51 5.41
C LEU A 643 22.64 10.29 4.51
N GLU A 644 23.58 9.77 3.71
CA GLU A 644 23.29 8.66 2.77
C GLU A 644 22.85 7.36 3.47
N GLY A 645 23.09 7.21 4.77
CA GLY A 645 22.70 6.02 5.52
C GLY A 645 21.27 6.01 6.08
N ASP A 646 20.66 7.18 6.30
CA ASP A 646 19.42 7.31 7.09
C ASP A 646 18.40 8.31 6.51
N ASP A 647 18.73 9.01 5.40
CA ASP A 647 17.72 9.75 4.62
C ASP A 647 16.90 8.81 3.72
N GLU A 648 17.33 7.57 3.45
CA GLU A 648 16.60 6.60 2.62
C GLU A 648 15.15 6.40 3.11
N ALA A 649 14.85 6.35 4.42
CA ALA A 649 13.47 6.19 4.89
C ALA A 649 12.58 7.42 4.59
N SER A 650 13.14 8.64 4.64
CA SER A 650 12.43 9.87 4.27
C SER A 650 12.44 10.15 2.76
N GLU A 651 13.44 9.63 2.05
CA GLU A 651 13.56 9.67 0.59
C GLU A 651 12.59 8.68 -0.06
N VAL A 652 12.44 7.47 0.49
CA VAL A 652 11.43 6.48 0.09
C VAL A 652 10.02 7.04 0.24
N SER A 653 9.73 7.85 1.27
CA SER A 653 8.44 8.54 1.39
C SER A 653 8.21 9.57 0.27
N ALA A 654 9.24 10.30 -0.16
CA ALA A 654 9.15 11.27 -1.24
C ALA A 654 9.15 10.61 -2.64
N GLU A 655 9.88 9.51 -2.81
CA GLU A 655 9.91 8.68 -4.01
C GLU A 655 8.60 7.91 -4.17
N ALA A 656 8.05 7.29 -3.12
CA ALA A 656 6.75 6.63 -3.14
C ALA A 656 5.62 7.62 -3.44
N ALA A 657 5.71 8.87 -2.99
CA ALA A 657 4.76 9.92 -3.38
C ALA A 657 4.92 10.32 -4.86
N ALA A 658 6.15 10.38 -5.37
CA ALA A 658 6.40 10.65 -6.78
C ALA A 658 6.03 9.46 -7.68
N GLU A 659 6.17 8.23 -7.20
CA GLU A 659 5.83 6.99 -7.89
C GLU A 659 4.32 6.78 -7.88
N ALA A 660 3.62 7.09 -6.78
CA ALA A 660 2.16 7.14 -6.73
C ALA A 660 1.60 8.24 -7.64
N ALA A 661 2.18 9.45 -7.64
CA ALA A 661 1.78 10.52 -8.57
C ALA A 661 2.12 10.20 -10.03
N ALA A 662 3.21 9.47 -10.28
CA ALA A 662 3.59 9.01 -11.61
C ALA A 662 2.71 7.84 -12.07
N GLU A 663 2.29 6.94 -11.18
CA GLU A 663 1.31 5.89 -11.46
C GLU A 663 -0.06 6.51 -11.73
N GLU A 664 -0.55 7.45 -10.92
CA GLU A 664 -1.82 8.14 -11.16
C GLU A 664 -1.78 8.97 -12.47
N ALA A 665 -0.66 9.62 -12.76
CA ALA A 665 -0.46 10.33 -14.02
C ALA A 665 -0.28 9.39 -15.22
N ALA A 666 0.32 8.21 -15.03
CA ALA A 666 0.47 7.19 -16.06
C ALA A 666 -0.84 6.43 -16.32
N GLU A 667 -1.66 6.19 -15.30
CA GLU A 667 -3.02 5.65 -15.42
C GLU A 667 -3.92 6.68 -16.12
N ALA A 668 -3.88 7.95 -15.73
CA ALA A 668 -4.59 9.03 -16.40
C ALA A 668 -4.13 9.25 -17.85
N ALA A 669 -2.83 9.10 -18.13
CA ALA A 669 -2.28 9.20 -19.49
C ALA A 669 -2.60 7.95 -20.33
N ALA A 670 -2.57 6.75 -19.77
CA ALA A 670 -2.94 5.52 -20.45
C ALA A 670 -4.44 5.47 -20.78
N GLU A 671 -5.29 6.00 -19.90
CA GLU A 671 -6.73 6.16 -20.15
C GLU A 671 -7.02 7.27 -21.17
N GLY A 672 -6.24 8.37 -21.17
CA GLY A 672 -6.30 9.41 -22.20
C GLY A 672 -5.88 8.91 -23.59
N VAL A 673 -4.83 8.10 -23.68
CA VAL A 673 -4.36 7.49 -24.95
C VAL A 673 -5.32 6.39 -25.43
N ALA A 674 -5.97 5.65 -24.53
CA ALA A 674 -7.02 4.70 -24.89
C ALA A 674 -8.30 5.40 -25.40
N ALA A 675 -8.62 6.60 -24.89
CA ALA A 675 -9.73 7.42 -25.36
C ALA A 675 -9.44 8.07 -26.73
N ASP A 676 -8.19 8.49 -26.99
CA ASP A 676 -7.78 9.03 -28.31
C ASP A 676 -7.60 7.92 -29.37
N ALA A 677 -7.10 6.75 -28.99
CA ALA A 677 -7.03 5.59 -29.89
C ALA A 677 -8.42 5.03 -30.26
N ALA A 678 -9.43 5.26 -29.43
CA ALA A 678 -10.83 4.95 -29.75
C ALA A 678 -11.51 6.02 -30.63
N ALA A 679 -10.96 7.24 -30.70
CA ALA A 679 -11.45 8.33 -31.54
C ALA A 679 -10.79 8.39 -32.93
N GLU A 680 -9.56 7.88 -33.09
CA GLU A 680 -8.85 7.83 -34.39
C GLU A 680 -9.03 6.50 -35.17
N GLY A 681 -9.69 5.49 -34.58
CA GLY A 681 -9.90 4.18 -35.21
C GLY A 681 -11.03 4.08 -36.26
N SER A 682 -11.66 5.18 -36.67
CA SER A 682 -12.83 5.16 -37.57
C SER A 682 -12.63 5.86 -38.93
N ALA A 683 -11.40 5.87 -39.46
CA ALA A 683 -11.16 6.21 -40.86
C ALA A 683 -10.21 5.19 -41.50
N GLU A 684 -10.60 4.72 -42.69
CA GLU A 684 -9.82 3.87 -43.62
C GLU A 684 -9.81 2.34 -43.38
N GLY A 685 -10.91 1.69 -43.79
CA GLY A 685 -10.79 0.55 -44.73
C GLY A 685 -11.02 1.10 -46.15
N ASP A 686 -10.50 0.58 -47.25
CA ASP A 686 -10.24 -0.81 -47.62
C ASP A 686 -9.67 -0.79 -49.07
N ALA A 687 -8.76 -1.69 -49.45
CA ALA A 687 -8.63 -2.29 -50.80
C ALA A 687 -7.30 -3.04 -51.06
N ALA A 688 -7.35 -4.35 -50.84
CA ALA A 688 -7.12 -5.42 -51.81
C ALA A 688 -5.99 -5.36 -52.90
N SER A 689 -5.16 -6.41 -52.84
CA SER A 689 -4.90 -7.43 -53.88
C SER A 689 -3.77 -7.27 -54.93
N ALA A 690 -2.86 -8.26 -54.85
CA ALA A 690 -2.40 -9.18 -55.90
C ALA A 690 -1.12 -8.90 -56.74
N GLU A 691 -0.40 -10.01 -56.94
CA GLU A 691 0.61 -10.38 -57.96
C GLU A 691 2.12 -10.16 -57.68
N GLY A 692 2.91 -11.23 -57.89
CA GLY A 692 4.29 -11.12 -58.40
C GLY A 692 5.38 -11.97 -57.74
N ALA A 693 5.58 -13.19 -58.28
CA ALA A 693 6.67 -14.15 -58.07
C ALA A 693 8.13 -13.63 -57.90
N THR A 694 8.95 -14.37 -57.13
CA THR A 694 10.24 -15.04 -57.48
C THR A 694 10.92 -15.60 -56.20
N SER A 695 11.07 -16.92 -56.04
CA SER A 695 12.31 -17.74 -56.12
C SER A 695 13.47 -17.25 -55.21
N GLU A 696 14.15 -18.03 -54.36
CA GLU A 696 14.71 -19.38 -54.48
C GLU A 696 15.08 -19.98 -53.09
N GLY A 697 15.37 -21.29 -53.07
CA GLY A 697 16.27 -21.97 -52.10
C GLY A 697 15.62 -22.50 -50.80
N ALA A 698 15.10 -23.73 -50.72
CA ALA A 698 15.84 -25.00 -50.52
C ALA A 698 16.77 -24.96 -49.28
N SER A 699 16.50 -25.60 -48.15
CA SER A 699 16.50 -27.06 -47.90
C SER A 699 16.16 -27.26 -46.39
N SER A 700 15.17 -28.06 -45.97
CA SER A 700 15.22 -29.52 -45.72
C SER A 700 16.49 -29.93 -44.96
N GLU A 701 16.50 -30.63 -43.84
CA GLU A 701 15.67 -31.69 -43.27
C GLU A 701 16.36 -32.06 -41.94
N THR A 702 15.69 -32.30 -40.81
CA THR A 702 15.31 -33.61 -40.20
C THR A 702 15.82 -33.61 -38.76
N ARG A 703 14.96 -33.84 -37.74
CA ARG A 703 14.77 -35.12 -37.00
C ARG A 703 16.11 -35.73 -36.54
N ASP A 704 16.31 -36.17 -35.30
CA ASP A 704 15.40 -36.92 -34.44
C ASP A 704 15.99 -37.06 -33.03
N THR A 705 15.10 -37.37 -32.09
CA THR A 705 15.23 -38.16 -30.84
C THR A 705 16.60 -38.53 -30.25
N GLY A 706 16.65 -38.56 -28.90
CA GLY A 706 17.38 -39.63 -28.20
C GLY A 706 17.89 -39.31 -26.82
N ALA A 707 17.23 -39.88 -25.81
CA ALA A 707 17.61 -39.85 -24.40
C ALA A 707 18.79 -40.78 -24.07
N GLY A 708 19.47 -40.49 -22.94
CA GLY A 708 19.96 -41.52 -22.02
C GLY A 708 21.48 -41.65 -21.86
N GLY A 709 21.93 -41.57 -20.58
CA GLY A 709 22.97 -42.47 -20.08
C GLY A 709 24.26 -41.84 -19.53
N ALA A 710 24.32 -41.78 -18.20
CA ALA A 710 25.46 -42.10 -17.31
C ALA A 710 26.89 -41.59 -17.65
N GLY A 711 27.42 -40.82 -16.69
CA GLY A 711 28.84 -40.52 -16.49
C GLY A 711 29.02 -39.78 -15.18
#